data_AF-A0A7C4IPT8-F1
#
_entry.id   AF-A0A7C4IPT8-F1
#
_cell.length_a   1.000
_cell.length_b   1.000
_cell.length_c   1.000
_cell.angle_alpha   90.00
_cell.angle_beta   90.00
_cell.angle_gamma   90.00
#
_symmetry.space_group_name_H-M   'P 1'
#
loop_
_entity.id
_entity.type
_entity.pdbx_description
1 polymer ?
#
loop_
_entity_poly.entity_id
_entity_poly.type
_entity_poly.pdbx_seq_one_letter_code
_entity_poly.pdbx_strand_id
1 'polypeptide(L)'
;MGRIARRGLVIAWVIAMAAAACSTEGMAAESTAKPNVIVVLIDDMGWADLSCFGNREARTPRIDALAAEGIIFEQFYVNAPICSPSRVAISTGTYPQRWRITSYLAHRQQNEARGMAQWLDPKAPMLARALKEAGYATGHFGKWHMGGQRDVADAPPIADYGFDQSLTNFEGLGPKLLPLTKHPNGQVGRIWADAERLGGPVTWMQRSEITGGFVDAAIEFIALARKDGKPFFLNLWPDDVHSPFWPPVDRWGDGSKRRLYLSVLENMDAQLGRLFERINNDRQLRDNTLVILCSDNGPESGAGRAGPLRGGKGQLYEGGIRSPLVVWGPGLLASSAAGGRDKESVLAAIDLAPSLLRLTGARWSGAIPCDGEEMLDTLLGKARRSRSKPIFFSRPPDRKQIEGATMPDLAVRQGRWKLLCDYDGSRRELYDLSSDPGEAHNLAAAYPEKAAELAGALLAWHRSMTVAVAPPVESDARLHADGRGWRLDRAKITDPNRPRVLLIGDSILNGYSRQVIAALEGKVDVDLWVNPYHQSEHLNRLLAEVLDNGPYQVVHFNMGLHGWQKGRIKDGEFQPLTKAYVEVIRRKLPQAKIIWASSTPVTVKGTPTELDPEINPIIIEHNRLAAEVMKELGVPVNDFYGLLVSKLELARGDQFHWRPEAYKLLADAAAESIIAALQEIASRK
;
A
#
# COMPACT_ATOMS: atom_id res chain seq x y z
N MET A 1 34.51 -57.03 -72.04
CA MET A 1 33.11 -56.97 -72.51
C MET A 1 32.46 -55.77 -71.81
N GLY A 2 32.01 -54.68 -72.42
CA GLY A 2 31.98 -54.24 -73.81
C GLY A 2 31.63 -52.73 -73.88
N ARG A 3 32.31 -52.05 -74.82
CA ARG A 3 31.92 -50.94 -75.72
C ARG A 3 31.18 -49.67 -75.18
N ILE A 4 31.82 -48.49 -75.27
CA ILE A 4 31.66 -47.37 -76.28
C ILE A 4 30.39 -46.52 -76.00
N ALA A 5 30.37 -45.18 -75.81
CA ALA A 5 31.02 -44.07 -76.54
C ALA A 5 31.06 -42.77 -75.67
N ARG A 6 32.15 -41.96 -75.68
CA ARG A 6 32.36 -40.68 -76.43
C ARG A 6 31.47 -39.50 -75.92
N ARG A 7 31.93 -38.30 -75.58
CA ARG A 7 33.03 -37.35 -75.95
C ARG A 7 33.09 -36.28 -74.82
N GLY A 8 34.14 -35.51 -74.54
CA GLY A 8 35.45 -35.30 -75.14
C GLY A 8 36.22 -34.18 -74.41
N LEU A 9 37.54 -34.12 -74.69
CA LEU A 9 38.55 -33.02 -74.62
C LEU A 9 38.53 -32.04 -73.41
N VAL A 10 39.48 -32.15 -72.46
CA VAL A 10 40.83 -31.51 -72.37
C VAL A 10 40.73 -29.98 -72.20
N ILE A 11 41.21 -29.38 -71.09
CA ILE A 11 42.56 -28.79 -70.92
C ILE A 11 42.93 -28.65 -69.43
N ALA A 12 44.25 -28.75 -69.20
CA ALA A 12 44.99 -28.81 -67.96
C ALA A 12 45.02 -27.54 -67.07
N TRP A 13 45.38 -27.80 -65.82
CA TRP A 13 45.87 -26.88 -64.79
C TRP A 13 47.12 -26.10 -65.22
N VAL A 14 47.21 -24.81 -64.87
CA VAL A 14 48.38 -24.16 -64.19
C VAL A 14 47.90 -22.86 -63.50
N ILE A 15 48.37 -22.69 -62.27
CA ILE A 15 48.17 -21.60 -61.29
C ILE A 15 49.02 -20.36 -61.65
N ALA A 16 48.48 -19.14 -61.51
CA ALA A 16 49.15 -17.99 -60.85
C ALA A 16 48.30 -16.70 -60.85
N MET A 17 48.11 -16.18 -59.63
CA MET A 17 47.79 -14.81 -59.16
C MET A 17 47.29 -13.73 -60.15
N ALA A 18 46.11 -13.18 -59.85
CA ALA A 18 45.84 -11.75 -59.95
C ALA A 18 44.83 -11.33 -58.89
N ALA A 19 45.18 -10.31 -58.12
CA ALA A 19 44.36 -9.67 -57.09
C ALA A 19 43.04 -9.18 -57.68
N ALA A 20 41.92 -9.66 -57.14
CA ALA A 20 40.62 -9.03 -57.29
C ALA A 20 40.21 -8.48 -55.94
N ALA A 21 40.24 -7.15 -55.83
CA ALA A 21 39.63 -6.40 -54.75
C ALA A 21 38.16 -6.82 -54.64
N CYS A 22 37.86 -7.68 -53.67
CA CYS A 22 36.49 -7.95 -53.30
C CYS A 22 36.09 -6.82 -52.37
N SER A 23 35.33 -5.87 -52.92
CA SER A 23 34.62 -4.83 -52.21
C SER A 23 33.88 -5.48 -51.04
N THR A 24 34.40 -5.31 -49.83
CA THR A 24 33.63 -5.54 -48.62
C THR A 24 32.65 -4.38 -48.54
N GLU A 25 31.51 -4.52 -49.22
CA GLU A 25 30.30 -3.81 -48.78
C GLU A 25 30.06 -4.29 -47.35
N GLY A 26 30.58 -3.51 -46.40
CA GLY A 26 30.19 -3.61 -45.02
C GLY A 26 28.69 -3.39 -45.00
N MET A 27 27.93 -4.47 -44.84
CA MET A 27 26.63 -4.40 -44.20
C MET A 27 26.87 -3.69 -42.87
N ALA A 28 26.66 -2.38 -42.86
CA ALA A 28 26.44 -1.65 -41.64
C ALA A 28 25.27 -2.37 -40.97
N ALA A 29 25.58 -3.15 -39.93
CA ALA A 29 24.58 -3.59 -39.00
C ALA A 29 23.93 -2.29 -38.51
N GLU A 30 22.70 -2.02 -38.95
CA GLU A 30 21.86 -1.02 -38.31
C GLU A 30 21.87 -1.38 -36.84
N SER A 31 22.62 -0.63 -36.04
CA SER A 31 22.47 -0.70 -34.60
C SER A 31 21.06 -0.19 -34.37
N THR A 32 20.11 -1.13 -34.18
CA THR A 32 18.74 -0.78 -33.82
C THR A 32 18.84 -0.08 -32.48
N ALA A 33 18.87 1.25 -32.51
CA ALA A 33 19.04 2.07 -31.33
C ALA A 33 17.97 1.67 -30.33
N LYS A 34 18.38 1.44 -29.08
CA LYS A 34 17.42 1.08 -28.03
C LYS A 34 16.37 2.19 -27.92
N PRO A 35 15.07 1.88 -27.87
CA PRO A 35 14.01 2.88 -27.84
C PRO A 35 13.98 3.61 -26.50
N ASN A 36 13.65 4.89 -26.53
CA ASN A 36 13.32 5.68 -25.35
C ASN A 36 11.89 5.40 -24.90
N VAL A 37 11.63 5.54 -23.61
CA VAL A 37 10.30 5.27 -23.04
C VAL A 37 9.90 6.42 -22.11
N ILE A 38 8.69 6.92 -22.30
CA ILE A 38 8.06 7.94 -21.45
C ILE A 38 6.72 7.40 -20.97
N VAL A 39 6.54 7.35 -19.65
CA VAL A 39 5.25 7.03 -19.02
C VAL A 39 4.69 8.30 -18.40
N VAL A 40 3.62 8.80 -18.98
CA VAL A 40 2.83 9.91 -18.45
C VAL A 40 1.67 9.34 -17.63
N LEU A 41 1.65 9.64 -16.34
CA LEU A 41 0.62 9.15 -15.42
C LEU A 41 -0.08 10.33 -14.76
N ILE A 42 -1.33 10.56 -15.14
CA ILE A 42 -2.16 11.67 -14.65
C ILE A 42 -2.90 11.20 -13.39
N ASP A 43 -2.98 12.07 -12.38
CA ASP A 43 -3.62 11.77 -11.08
C ASP A 43 -5.12 12.12 -11.13
N ASP A 44 -5.98 11.17 -10.73
CA ASP A 44 -7.45 11.32 -10.63
C ASP A 44 -8.20 11.69 -11.92
N MET A 45 -7.65 11.41 -13.10
CA MET A 45 -8.34 11.68 -14.37
C MET A 45 -9.31 10.55 -14.71
N GLY A 46 -10.57 10.90 -14.98
CA GLY A 46 -11.58 9.93 -15.38
C GLY A 46 -11.45 9.45 -16.83
N TRP A 47 -12.04 8.29 -17.11
CA TRP A 47 -12.02 7.66 -18.44
C TRP A 47 -12.51 8.56 -19.56
N ALA A 48 -13.50 9.42 -19.28
CA ALA A 48 -14.13 10.29 -20.28
C ALA A 48 -13.70 11.77 -20.15
N ASP A 49 -12.60 12.07 -19.46
CA ASP A 49 -12.19 13.46 -19.25
C ASP A 49 -11.33 14.04 -20.39
N LEU A 50 -10.63 13.23 -21.18
CA LEU A 50 -9.93 13.72 -22.37
C LEU A 50 -10.91 13.98 -23.53
N SER A 51 -10.64 14.98 -24.38
CA SER A 51 -11.49 15.22 -25.56
C SER A 51 -11.44 14.06 -26.56
N CYS A 52 -10.28 13.42 -26.74
CA CYS A 52 -10.17 12.17 -27.49
C CYS A 52 -10.91 10.97 -26.86
N PHE A 53 -11.37 11.06 -25.61
CA PHE A 53 -12.27 10.09 -24.97
C PHE A 53 -13.72 10.59 -24.86
N GLY A 54 -14.05 11.68 -25.56
CA GLY A 54 -15.42 12.18 -25.71
C GLY A 54 -15.80 13.31 -24.77
N ASN A 55 -14.86 13.88 -24.01
CA ASN A 55 -15.15 15.10 -23.25
C ASN A 55 -15.47 16.26 -24.21
N ARG A 56 -16.63 16.91 -24.01
CA ARG A 56 -17.07 18.08 -24.77
C ARG A 56 -16.96 19.39 -23.97
N GLU A 57 -16.66 19.31 -22.67
CA GLU A 57 -16.60 20.44 -21.75
C GLU A 57 -15.19 21.03 -21.61
N ALA A 58 -14.14 20.24 -21.88
CA ALA A 58 -12.75 20.68 -21.94
C ALA A 58 -12.10 20.25 -23.26
N ARG A 59 -11.07 20.96 -23.69
CA ARG A 59 -10.24 20.61 -24.85
C ARG A 59 -8.84 20.21 -24.40
N THR A 60 -8.37 19.05 -24.86
CA THR A 60 -7.00 18.55 -24.63
C THR A 60 -6.26 18.38 -25.96
N PRO A 61 -6.05 19.46 -26.74
CA PRO A 61 -5.53 19.36 -28.11
C PRO A 61 -4.13 18.75 -28.20
N ARG A 62 -3.31 18.82 -27.15
CA ARG A 62 -1.95 18.27 -27.17
C ARG A 62 -1.97 16.74 -27.05
N ILE A 63 -2.79 16.23 -26.15
CA ILE A 63 -3.05 14.78 -26.03
C ILE A 63 -3.85 14.26 -27.23
N ASP A 64 -4.79 15.05 -27.77
CA ASP A 64 -5.53 14.68 -28.98
C ASP A 64 -4.60 14.51 -30.18
N ALA A 65 -3.55 15.34 -30.30
CA ALA A 65 -2.53 15.20 -31.35
C ALA A 65 -1.72 13.91 -31.19
N LEU A 66 -1.37 13.50 -29.96
CA LEU A 66 -0.77 12.19 -29.72
C LEU A 66 -1.72 11.06 -30.13
N ALA A 67 -2.99 11.17 -29.77
CA ALA A 67 -3.99 10.15 -30.09
C ALA A 67 -4.25 10.02 -31.60
N ALA A 68 -4.18 11.13 -32.34
CA ALA A 68 -4.37 11.16 -33.80
C ALA A 68 -3.28 10.41 -34.59
N GLU A 69 -2.08 10.26 -34.03
CA GLU A 69 -0.98 9.49 -34.62
C GLU A 69 -0.67 8.20 -33.86
N GLY A 70 -1.24 8.04 -32.67
CA GLY A 70 -1.03 6.91 -31.77
C GLY A 70 -2.16 5.88 -31.84
N ILE A 71 -2.33 5.16 -30.74
CA ILE A 71 -3.40 4.18 -30.54
C ILE A 71 -4.13 4.54 -29.25
N ILE A 72 -5.45 4.63 -29.33
CA ILE A 72 -6.32 4.75 -28.15
C ILE A 72 -6.76 3.34 -27.74
N PHE A 73 -6.55 2.96 -26.49
CA PHE A 73 -7.09 1.73 -25.92
C PHE A 73 -8.24 2.06 -24.96
N GLU A 74 -9.40 1.47 -25.21
CA GLU A 74 -10.58 1.71 -24.37
C GLU A 74 -10.66 0.78 -23.17
N GLN A 75 -10.02 -0.40 -23.19
CA GLN A 75 -10.08 -1.44 -22.14
C GLN A 75 -8.75 -1.64 -21.40
N PHE A 76 -8.18 -0.53 -20.91
CA PHE A 76 -6.99 -0.54 -20.05
C PHE A 76 -7.38 -0.41 -18.57
N TYR A 77 -6.84 -1.27 -17.71
CA TYR A 77 -7.16 -1.33 -16.29
C TYR A 77 -5.97 -0.97 -15.42
N VAL A 78 -6.19 -0.10 -14.43
CA VAL A 78 -5.26 0.10 -13.32
C VAL A 78 -5.58 -0.88 -12.20
N ASN A 79 -4.55 -1.40 -11.54
CA ASN A 79 -4.70 -2.51 -10.59
C ASN A 79 -5.27 -2.13 -9.21
N ALA A 80 -5.69 -0.87 -9.03
CA ALA A 80 -6.39 -0.40 -7.85
C ALA A 80 -7.16 0.89 -8.16
N PRO A 81 -8.26 1.18 -7.44
CA PRO A 81 -9.05 2.39 -7.65
C PRO A 81 -8.49 3.62 -6.92
N ILE A 82 -7.19 3.63 -6.58
CA ILE A 82 -6.53 4.70 -5.83
C ILE A 82 -5.02 4.76 -6.13
N CYS A 83 -4.43 5.95 -5.93
CA CYS A 83 -3.11 6.35 -6.43
C CYS A 83 -1.92 5.43 -6.07
N SER A 84 -1.52 5.35 -4.79
CA SER A 84 -0.32 4.59 -4.38
C SER A 84 -0.27 3.14 -4.89
N PRO A 85 -1.31 2.30 -4.72
CA PRO A 85 -1.29 0.92 -5.22
C PRO A 85 -1.22 0.83 -6.76
N SER A 86 -1.85 1.77 -7.47
CA SER A 86 -1.75 1.83 -8.93
C SER A 86 -0.32 2.15 -9.40
N ARG A 87 0.34 3.12 -8.74
CA ARG A 87 1.75 3.49 -9.00
C ARG A 87 2.72 2.35 -8.72
N VAL A 88 2.47 1.58 -7.65
CA VAL A 88 3.21 0.34 -7.36
C VAL A 88 3.01 -0.68 -8.48
N ALA A 89 1.78 -0.89 -8.94
CA ALA A 89 1.49 -1.85 -10.00
C ALA A 89 2.21 -1.52 -11.32
N ILE A 90 2.17 -0.26 -11.75
CA ILE A 90 2.86 0.20 -12.97
C ILE A 90 4.38 0.04 -12.83
N SER A 91 4.93 0.41 -11.67
CA SER A 91 6.38 0.39 -11.46
C SER A 91 6.97 -1.00 -11.33
N THR A 92 6.21 -1.90 -10.70
CA THR A 92 6.71 -3.21 -10.29
C THR A 92 6.25 -4.33 -11.21
N GLY A 93 5.18 -4.16 -12.00
CA GLY A 93 4.56 -5.26 -12.75
C GLY A 93 3.91 -6.33 -11.86
N THR A 94 3.61 -6.00 -10.61
CA THR A 94 3.03 -6.93 -9.63
C THR A 94 1.78 -6.34 -8.96
N TYR A 95 0.94 -7.20 -8.39
CA TYR A 95 -0.19 -6.76 -7.59
C TYR A 95 0.29 -6.00 -6.34
N PRO A 96 -0.24 -4.79 -6.08
CA PRO A 96 0.23 -3.95 -4.97
C PRO A 96 -0.06 -4.54 -3.59
N GLN A 97 -1.02 -5.46 -3.49
CA GLN A 97 -1.35 -6.24 -2.30
C GLN A 97 -0.15 -7.05 -1.79
N ARG A 98 0.74 -7.53 -2.68
CA ARG A 98 1.98 -8.23 -2.32
C ARG A 98 2.94 -7.37 -1.50
N TRP A 99 2.78 -6.05 -1.57
CA TRP A 99 3.62 -5.06 -0.89
C TRP A 99 2.90 -4.38 0.26
N ARG A 100 1.68 -4.83 0.61
CA ARG A 100 0.81 -4.19 1.61
C ARG A 100 0.56 -2.71 1.30
N ILE A 101 0.59 -2.32 0.03
CA ILE A 101 0.15 -1.00 -0.42
C ILE A 101 -1.25 -1.21 -0.98
N THR A 102 -2.28 -1.03 -0.16
CA THR A 102 -3.68 -1.35 -0.52
C THR A 102 -4.62 -0.13 -0.49
N SER A 103 -4.14 1.02 -0.02
CA SER A 103 -4.78 2.33 -0.12
C SER A 103 -3.71 3.39 -0.43
N TYR A 104 -4.08 4.67 -0.43
CA TYR A 104 -3.11 5.75 -0.51
C TYR A 104 -2.20 5.76 0.73
N LEU A 105 -0.90 5.94 0.53
CA LEU A 105 0.05 6.13 1.61
C LEU A 105 -0.24 7.45 2.33
N ALA A 106 -0.46 7.38 3.63
CA ALA A 106 -0.88 8.47 4.49
C ALA A 106 0.10 8.66 5.66
N HIS A 107 -0.39 9.19 6.78
CA HIS A 107 0.37 9.24 8.03
C HIS A 107 0.68 7.83 8.54
N ARG A 108 1.79 7.69 9.28
CA ARG A 108 2.27 6.42 9.82
C ARG A 108 1.19 5.63 10.55
N GLN A 109 0.51 6.29 11.49
CA GLN A 109 -0.57 5.71 12.27
C GLN A 109 -1.75 5.24 11.40
N GLN A 110 -2.09 5.98 10.35
CA GLN A 110 -3.18 5.62 9.45
C GLN A 110 -2.81 4.43 8.57
N ASN A 111 -1.57 4.36 8.09
CA ASN A 111 -1.09 3.20 7.34
C ASN A 111 -1.12 1.94 8.21
N GLU A 112 -0.65 2.02 9.46
CA GLU A 112 -0.72 0.94 10.45
C GLU A 112 -2.15 0.47 10.71
N ALA A 113 -3.07 1.40 10.98
CA ALA A 113 -4.48 1.08 11.23
C ALA A 113 -5.16 0.40 10.02
N ARG A 114 -4.67 0.64 8.80
CA ARG A 114 -5.13 0.03 7.56
C ARG A 114 -4.40 -1.28 7.21
N GLY A 115 -3.44 -1.70 8.03
CA GLY A 115 -2.59 -2.87 7.77
C GLY A 115 -1.56 -2.66 6.65
N MET A 116 -1.32 -1.43 6.24
CA MET A 116 -0.45 -1.08 5.12
C MET A 116 1.02 -0.97 5.53
N ALA A 117 1.92 -1.12 4.56
CA ALA A 117 3.31 -0.70 4.70
C ALA A 117 3.43 0.84 4.66
N GLN A 118 4.56 1.36 5.12
CA GLN A 118 4.83 2.81 5.15
C GLN A 118 5.42 3.34 3.84
N TRP A 119 6.04 2.44 3.06
CA TRP A 119 6.63 2.68 1.75
C TRP A 119 6.71 1.33 1.00
N LEU A 120 6.94 1.38 -0.31
CA LEU A 120 7.23 0.19 -1.11
C LEU A 120 8.59 -0.40 -0.68
N ASP A 121 8.66 -1.70 -0.43
CA ASP A 121 9.94 -2.35 -0.11
C ASP A 121 10.97 -2.11 -1.24
N PRO A 122 12.17 -1.58 -0.96
CA PRO A 122 13.22 -1.41 -1.97
C PRO A 122 13.59 -2.69 -2.71
N LYS A 123 13.35 -3.85 -2.13
CA LYS A 123 13.57 -5.16 -2.78
C LYS A 123 12.50 -5.52 -3.82
N ALA A 124 11.45 -4.72 -3.95
CA ALA A 124 10.47 -4.89 -5.00
C ALA A 124 11.13 -4.87 -6.39
N PRO A 125 10.63 -5.68 -7.35
CA PRO A 125 10.99 -5.51 -8.75
C PRO A 125 10.65 -4.08 -9.15
N MET A 126 11.56 -3.43 -9.85
CA MET A 126 11.39 -2.06 -10.31
C MET A 126 11.79 -1.96 -11.77
N LEU A 127 10.86 -1.53 -12.61
CA LEU A 127 11.11 -1.30 -14.04
C LEU A 127 12.29 -0.34 -14.24
N ALA A 128 12.31 0.77 -13.49
CA ALA A 128 13.39 1.76 -13.57
C ALA A 128 14.77 1.15 -13.29
N ARG A 129 14.90 0.37 -12.20
CA ARG A 129 16.13 -0.33 -11.86
C ARG A 129 16.59 -1.28 -12.98
N ALA A 130 15.67 -2.09 -13.52
CA ALA A 130 15.98 -2.99 -14.63
C ALA A 130 16.46 -2.24 -15.89
N LEU A 131 15.86 -1.09 -16.22
CA LEU A 131 16.29 -0.28 -17.36
C LEU A 131 17.63 0.41 -17.11
N LYS A 132 17.86 0.92 -15.90
CA LYS A 132 19.15 1.47 -15.46
C LYS A 132 20.27 0.44 -15.60
N GLU A 133 20.05 -0.78 -15.13
CA GLU A 133 20.98 -1.91 -15.30
C GLU A 133 21.22 -2.25 -16.78
N ALA A 134 20.23 -2.03 -17.65
CA ALA A 134 20.36 -2.20 -19.10
C ALA A 134 21.02 -1.00 -19.82
N GLY A 135 21.50 0.00 -19.09
CA GLY A 135 22.25 1.15 -19.59
C GLY A 135 21.41 2.39 -19.91
N TYR A 136 20.14 2.42 -19.49
CA TYR A 136 19.30 3.61 -19.66
C TYR A 136 19.63 4.69 -18.65
N ALA A 137 19.52 5.95 -19.06
CA ALA A 137 19.30 7.05 -18.13
C ALA A 137 17.87 6.96 -17.58
N THR A 138 17.67 7.18 -16.29
CA THR A 138 16.36 7.03 -15.63
C THR A 138 15.94 8.28 -14.87
N GLY A 139 14.74 8.81 -15.16
CA GLY A 139 14.24 10.05 -14.56
C GLY A 139 12.81 9.93 -14.04
N HIS A 140 12.53 10.50 -12.86
CA HIS A 140 11.17 10.61 -12.30
C HIS A 140 10.82 12.05 -11.95
N PHE A 141 9.78 12.59 -12.57
CA PHE A 141 9.34 13.98 -12.37
C PHE A 141 7.84 14.00 -12.06
N GLY A 142 7.46 14.53 -10.89
CA GLY A 142 6.08 14.59 -10.43
C GLY A 142 5.82 13.80 -9.15
N LYS A 143 4.60 13.33 -8.98
CA LYS A 143 4.16 12.60 -7.80
C LYS A 143 4.77 11.20 -7.71
N TRP A 144 5.51 10.97 -6.62
CA TRP A 144 6.08 9.68 -6.31
C TRP A 144 5.08 8.74 -5.62
N HIS A 145 4.65 9.08 -4.40
CA HIS A 145 3.61 8.43 -3.60
C HIS A 145 3.76 6.91 -3.38
N MET A 146 5.00 6.43 -3.38
CA MET A 146 5.40 5.06 -2.99
C MET A 146 6.32 5.05 -1.75
N GLY A 147 6.45 6.19 -1.07
CA GLY A 147 7.26 6.42 0.13
C GLY A 147 7.61 7.90 0.27
N GLY A 148 7.98 8.37 1.46
CA GLY A 148 8.36 9.78 1.66
C GLY A 148 7.18 10.73 1.65
N GLN A 149 6.20 10.52 2.53
CA GLN A 149 4.97 11.30 2.58
C GLN A 149 4.60 11.64 4.02
N ARG A 150 4.01 12.83 4.23
CA ARG A 150 3.46 13.26 5.53
C ARG A 150 4.55 13.07 6.58
N ASP A 151 4.30 12.30 7.63
CA ASP A 151 5.21 12.05 8.76
C ASP A 151 6.17 10.88 8.56
N VAL A 152 6.19 10.31 7.36
CA VAL A 152 7.11 9.25 6.95
C VAL A 152 8.28 9.88 6.19
N ALA A 153 9.21 10.47 6.93
CA ALA A 153 10.40 11.15 6.39
C ALA A 153 11.64 10.24 6.28
N ASP A 154 11.52 9.00 6.75
CA ASP A 154 12.54 7.96 6.85
C ASP A 154 12.42 6.88 5.77
N ALA A 155 11.58 7.11 4.75
CA ALA A 155 11.47 6.18 3.62
C ALA A 155 12.78 6.12 2.81
N PRO A 156 13.01 5.05 2.04
CA PRO A 156 14.11 5.01 1.07
C PRO A 156 13.98 6.12 0.01
N PRO A 157 15.09 6.77 -0.40
CA PRO A 157 15.06 7.79 -1.44
C PRO A 157 14.66 7.20 -2.80
N ILE A 158 14.12 8.05 -3.70
CA ILE A 158 13.68 7.65 -5.05
C ILE A 158 14.81 6.98 -5.84
N ALA A 159 16.06 7.38 -5.60
CA ALA A 159 17.25 6.79 -6.23
C ALA A 159 17.41 5.28 -5.96
N ASP A 160 16.99 4.78 -4.80
CA ASP A 160 17.09 3.36 -4.42
C ASP A 160 16.15 2.48 -5.27
N TYR A 161 15.13 3.08 -5.89
CA TYR A 161 14.20 2.42 -6.80
C TYR A 161 14.68 2.44 -8.26
N GLY A 162 15.89 2.95 -8.51
CA GLY A 162 16.57 2.87 -9.79
C GLY A 162 16.42 4.09 -10.68
N PHE A 163 16.12 5.27 -10.13
CA PHE A 163 16.13 6.54 -10.86
C PHE A 163 17.45 7.29 -10.65
N ASP A 164 18.05 7.80 -11.71
CA ASP A 164 19.26 8.63 -11.67
C ASP A 164 18.95 10.07 -11.26
N GLN A 165 17.80 10.59 -11.70
CA GLN A 165 17.33 11.93 -11.38
C GLN A 165 15.87 11.91 -10.94
N SER A 166 15.55 12.75 -9.95
CA SER A 166 14.17 12.91 -9.50
C SER A 166 13.85 14.33 -9.04
N LEU A 167 12.66 14.81 -9.41
CA LEU A 167 12.04 16.02 -8.86
C LEU A 167 10.58 15.70 -8.52
N THR A 168 10.27 15.62 -7.23
CA THR A 168 8.96 15.13 -6.77
C THR A 168 8.00 16.25 -6.39
N ASN A 169 6.74 15.90 -6.09
CA ASN A 169 5.80 16.77 -5.40
C ASN A 169 5.90 16.61 -3.86
N PHE A 170 4.87 17.04 -3.14
CA PHE A 170 4.74 16.92 -1.68
C PHE A 170 4.68 15.47 -1.13
N GLU A 171 4.65 14.45 -2.00
CA GLU A 171 4.55 13.02 -1.66
C GLU A 171 5.78 12.22 -2.11
N GLY A 172 6.97 12.78 -1.92
CA GLY A 172 8.23 12.06 -2.07
C GLY A 172 9.40 12.71 -1.33
N LEU A 173 10.46 11.92 -1.14
CA LEU A 173 11.73 12.41 -0.61
C LEU A 173 12.60 13.09 -1.68
N GLY A 174 13.35 14.10 -1.28
CA GLY A 174 14.38 14.74 -2.11
C GLY A 174 13.95 16.08 -2.74
N PRO A 175 14.56 16.49 -3.87
CA PRO A 175 14.22 17.73 -4.55
C PRO A 175 12.75 17.79 -4.95
N LYS A 176 12.06 18.92 -4.75
CA LYS A 176 10.63 19.02 -5.05
C LYS A 176 10.12 20.38 -5.46
N LEU A 177 8.99 20.35 -6.16
CA LEU A 177 8.13 21.49 -6.42
C LEU A 177 6.98 21.50 -5.40
N LEU A 178 6.81 22.62 -4.68
CA LEU A 178 5.69 22.84 -3.77
C LEU A 178 4.81 24.01 -4.26
N PRO A 179 3.48 23.89 -4.13
CA PRO A 179 2.55 24.83 -4.73
C PRO A 179 2.33 26.12 -3.91
N LEU A 180 2.49 27.25 -4.59
CA LEU A 180 1.85 28.51 -4.26
C LEU A 180 0.42 28.49 -4.80
N THR A 181 -0.53 28.99 -4.02
CA THR A 181 -1.95 29.05 -4.39
C THR A 181 -2.37 30.49 -4.58
N LYS A 182 -2.77 30.88 -5.79
CA LYS A 182 -3.18 32.25 -6.10
C LYS A 182 -4.68 32.33 -6.35
N HIS A 183 -5.37 33.11 -5.53
CA HIS A 183 -6.79 33.39 -5.68
C HIS A 183 -7.06 34.49 -6.73
N PRO A 184 -8.27 34.56 -7.30
CA PRO A 184 -8.68 35.65 -8.18
C PRO A 184 -8.59 37.05 -7.54
N ASN A 185 -8.73 37.15 -6.22
CA ASN A 185 -8.56 38.41 -5.47
C ASN A 185 -7.09 38.84 -5.30
N GLY A 186 -6.13 38.09 -5.86
CA GLY A 186 -4.70 38.36 -5.79
C GLY A 186 -3.97 37.77 -4.58
N GLN A 187 -4.69 37.19 -3.61
CA GLN A 187 -4.08 36.58 -2.44
C GLN A 187 -3.26 35.33 -2.83
N VAL A 188 -2.02 35.26 -2.35
CA VAL A 188 -1.12 34.11 -2.53
C VAL A 188 -0.96 33.38 -1.20
N GLY A 189 -1.14 32.06 -1.22
CA GLY A 189 -0.93 31.15 -0.11
C GLY A 189 0.07 30.04 -0.45
N ARG A 190 0.32 29.17 0.52
CA ARG A 190 1.12 27.95 0.39
C ARG A 190 0.31 26.77 0.89
N ILE A 191 0.27 25.69 0.13
CA ILE A 191 -0.27 24.41 0.61
C ILE A 191 0.84 23.37 0.67
N TRP A 192 0.68 22.40 1.58
CA TRP A 192 1.65 21.32 1.82
C TRP A 192 3.06 21.80 2.21
N ALA A 193 3.18 22.95 2.88
CA ALA A 193 4.47 23.48 3.36
C ALA A 193 5.23 22.48 4.24
N ASP A 194 4.52 21.68 5.04
CA ASP A 194 5.14 20.63 5.87
C ASP A 194 5.93 19.60 5.06
N ALA A 195 5.74 19.49 3.74
CA ALA A 195 6.51 18.60 2.87
C ALA A 195 7.96 19.06 2.65
N GLU A 196 8.33 20.28 3.06
CA GLU A 196 9.74 20.72 3.11
C GLU A 196 10.59 19.80 3.98
N ARG A 197 10.02 19.20 5.03
CA ARG A 197 10.73 18.25 5.90
C ARG A 197 11.16 16.96 5.21
N LEU A 198 10.58 16.65 4.05
CA LEU A 198 10.85 15.45 3.27
C LEU A 198 12.07 15.65 2.35
N GLY A 199 12.97 16.58 2.64
CA GLY A 199 14.19 16.86 1.88
C GLY A 199 14.04 17.99 0.85
N GLY A 200 15.17 18.44 0.30
CA GLY A 200 15.24 19.53 -0.67
C GLY A 200 16.25 19.28 -1.80
N PRO A 201 16.53 20.29 -2.65
CA PRO A 201 15.99 21.65 -2.60
C PRO A 201 14.47 21.72 -2.82
N VAL A 202 13.84 22.77 -2.29
CA VAL A 202 12.41 23.04 -2.47
C VAL A 202 12.26 24.28 -3.34
N THR A 203 11.48 24.16 -4.40
CA THR A 203 11.07 25.29 -5.24
C THR A 203 9.57 25.52 -5.08
N TRP A 204 9.22 26.71 -4.62
CA TRP A 204 7.83 27.15 -4.55
C TRP A 204 7.39 27.69 -5.92
N MET A 205 6.35 27.12 -6.49
CA MET A 205 5.85 27.42 -7.85
C MET A 205 4.34 27.56 -7.83
N GLN A 206 3.75 28.41 -8.67
CA GLN A 206 2.28 28.49 -8.74
C GLN A 206 1.69 27.11 -9.05
N ARG A 207 0.63 26.71 -8.35
CA ARG A 207 -0.01 25.41 -8.57
C ARG A 207 -0.47 25.25 -10.03
N SER A 208 -0.90 26.35 -10.65
CA SER A 208 -1.26 26.40 -12.07
C SER A 208 -0.08 26.21 -13.03
N GLU A 209 1.16 26.16 -12.56
CA GLU A 209 2.38 26.05 -13.38
C GLU A 209 3.20 24.79 -13.03
N ILE A 210 2.75 24.01 -12.04
CA ILE A 210 3.57 22.96 -11.42
C ILE A 210 3.87 21.81 -12.39
N THR A 211 2.89 21.43 -13.22
CA THR A 211 3.09 20.47 -14.31
C THR A 211 4.19 20.92 -15.27
N GLY A 212 4.23 22.23 -15.58
CA GLY A 212 5.26 22.86 -16.40
C GLY A 212 6.65 22.73 -15.80
N GLY A 213 6.79 22.90 -14.48
CA GLY A 213 8.06 22.67 -13.79
C GLY A 213 8.57 21.24 -13.88
N PHE A 214 7.68 20.24 -13.79
CA PHE A 214 8.06 18.84 -14.02
C PHE A 214 8.43 18.57 -15.49
N VAL A 215 7.73 19.21 -16.43
CA VAL A 215 8.04 19.15 -17.87
C VAL A 215 9.40 19.76 -18.18
N ASP A 216 9.75 20.88 -17.55
CA ASP A 216 11.05 21.54 -17.71
C ASP A 216 12.19 20.61 -17.29
N ALA A 217 12.08 20.02 -16.11
CA ALA A 217 13.06 19.07 -15.60
C ALA A 217 13.15 17.81 -16.50
N ALA A 218 12.04 17.32 -17.03
CA ALA A 218 12.02 16.20 -17.97
C ALA A 218 12.72 16.53 -19.30
N ILE A 219 12.52 17.73 -19.86
CA ILE A 219 13.19 18.18 -21.08
C ILE A 219 14.70 18.31 -20.86
N GLU A 220 15.13 18.86 -19.73
CA GLU A 220 16.54 18.94 -19.35
C GLU A 220 17.16 17.55 -19.23
N PHE A 221 16.49 16.62 -18.54
CA PHE A 221 16.92 15.24 -18.41
C PHE A 221 17.09 14.54 -19.77
N ILE A 222 16.14 14.71 -20.69
CA ILE A 222 16.26 14.17 -22.07
C ILE A 222 17.49 14.74 -22.77
N ALA A 223 17.75 16.05 -22.63
CA ALA A 223 18.92 16.67 -23.24
C ALA A 223 20.23 16.10 -22.69
N LEU A 224 20.31 15.87 -21.38
CA LEU A 224 21.47 15.25 -20.73
C LEU A 224 21.67 13.80 -21.17
N ALA A 225 20.62 12.99 -21.18
CA ALA A 225 20.70 11.60 -21.63
C ALA A 225 21.22 11.49 -23.06
N ARG A 226 20.76 12.38 -23.96
CA ARG A 226 21.24 12.43 -25.35
C ARG A 226 22.68 12.88 -25.46
N LYS A 227 23.09 13.88 -24.69
CA LYS A 227 24.49 14.34 -24.63
C LYS A 227 25.43 13.18 -24.25
N ASP A 228 24.97 12.31 -23.36
CA ASP A 228 25.70 11.13 -22.91
C ASP A 228 25.54 9.90 -23.84
N GLY A 229 24.79 10.03 -24.93
CA GLY A 229 24.54 8.94 -25.88
C GLY A 229 23.72 7.79 -25.31
N LYS A 230 22.94 8.02 -24.24
CA LYS A 230 22.13 7.00 -23.57
C LYS A 230 20.66 7.03 -24.02
N PRO A 231 19.99 5.87 -24.19
CA PRO A 231 18.55 5.84 -24.22
C PRO A 231 17.99 6.21 -22.83
N PHE A 232 16.75 6.68 -22.76
CA PHE A 232 16.16 7.12 -21.49
C PHE A 232 14.81 6.47 -21.17
N PHE A 233 14.57 6.31 -19.87
CA PHE A 233 13.28 5.99 -19.27
C PHE A 233 12.84 7.14 -18.39
N LEU A 234 11.67 7.68 -18.69
CA LEU A 234 11.12 8.86 -18.05
C LEU A 234 9.74 8.55 -17.48
N ASN A 235 9.59 8.67 -16.16
CA ASN A 235 8.29 8.80 -15.53
C ASN A 235 7.97 10.29 -15.38
N LEU A 236 6.94 10.77 -16.08
CA LEU A 236 6.39 12.11 -15.91
C LEU A 236 4.99 12.00 -15.30
N TRP A 237 4.91 12.10 -13.99
CA TRP A 237 3.71 11.76 -13.23
C TRP A 237 3.14 13.01 -12.55
N PRO A 238 2.59 13.99 -13.28
CA PRO A 238 2.05 15.19 -12.66
C PRO A 238 1.00 14.85 -11.61
N ASP A 239 0.87 15.69 -10.60
CA ASP A 239 -0.21 15.63 -9.63
C ASP A 239 -1.42 16.48 -10.03
N ASP A 240 -1.38 17.10 -11.21
CA ASP A 240 -2.61 17.45 -11.91
C ASP A 240 -3.20 16.15 -12.49
N VAL A 241 -4.52 15.96 -12.45
CA VAL A 241 -5.57 16.93 -12.13
C VAL A 241 -6.10 16.79 -10.69
N HIS A 242 -5.35 16.20 -9.76
CA HIS A 242 -5.79 15.96 -8.37
C HIS A 242 -6.07 17.27 -7.60
N SER A 243 -7.05 17.21 -6.70
CA SER A 243 -7.44 18.34 -5.84
C SER A 243 -6.35 18.75 -4.82
N PRO A 244 -6.38 19.99 -4.28
CA PRO A 244 -7.29 21.09 -4.61
C PRO A 244 -6.96 21.71 -5.98
N PHE A 245 -8.00 22.14 -6.70
CA PHE A 245 -7.87 22.66 -8.06
C PHE A 245 -7.52 24.16 -8.04
N TRP A 246 -6.36 24.50 -8.60
CA TRP A 246 -5.88 25.88 -8.73
C TRP A 246 -5.46 26.16 -10.18
N PRO A 247 -6.44 26.42 -11.07
CA PRO A 247 -6.13 26.81 -12.44
C PRO A 247 -5.52 28.22 -12.49
N PRO A 248 -5.01 28.64 -13.66
CA PRO A 248 -4.72 30.05 -13.91
C PRO A 248 -5.92 30.94 -13.53
N VAL A 249 -5.65 32.09 -12.91
CA VAL A 249 -6.69 32.96 -12.33
C VAL A 249 -7.69 33.49 -13.37
N ASP A 250 -7.25 33.67 -14.63
CA ASP A 250 -8.06 34.06 -15.77
C ASP A 250 -8.97 32.92 -16.28
N ARG A 251 -8.72 31.68 -15.84
CA ARG A 251 -9.51 30.49 -16.14
C ARG A 251 -10.28 29.96 -14.94
N TRP A 252 -10.46 30.76 -13.89
CA TRP A 252 -11.16 30.35 -12.67
C TRP A 252 -12.64 30.00 -12.89
N GLY A 253 -13.28 30.66 -13.85
CA GLY A 253 -14.70 30.46 -14.16
C GLY A 253 -15.61 30.81 -12.97
N ASP A 254 -16.66 30.01 -12.76
CA ASP A 254 -17.63 30.18 -11.66
C ASP A 254 -17.12 29.67 -10.30
N GLY A 255 -15.90 29.15 -10.23
CA GLY A 255 -15.32 28.57 -9.02
C GLY A 255 -15.93 27.23 -8.59
N SER A 256 -16.84 26.65 -9.39
CA SER A 256 -17.37 25.32 -9.12
C SER A 256 -16.28 24.25 -9.23
N LYS A 257 -16.42 23.17 -8.45
CA LYS A 257 -15.48 22.04 -8.45
C LYS A 257 -15.19 21.52 -9.87
N ARG A 258 -16.25 21.30 -10.67
CA ARG A 258 -16.15 20.83 -12.05
C ARG A 258 -15.45 21.85 -12.95
N ARG A 259 -15.78 23.14 -12.87
CA ARG A 259 -15.14 24.16 -13.72
C ARG A 259 -13.67 24.34 -13.39
N LEU A 260 -13.31 24.36 -12.11
CA LEU A 260 -11.91 24.44 -11.69
C LEU A 260 -11.13 23.21 -12.18
N TYR A 261 -11.68 22.01 -12.03
CA TYR A 261 -11.11 20.77 -12.56
C TYR A 261 -10.87 20.85 -14.08
N LEU A 262 -11.88 21.25 -14.86
CA LEU A 262 -11.76 21.38 -16.31
C LEU A 262 -10.67 22.39 -16.71
N SER A 263 -10.56 23.51 -15.99
CA SER A 263 -9.52 24.50 -16.24
C SER A 263 -8.12 24.00 -15.90
N VAL A 264 -7.96 23.20 -14.84
CA VAL A 264 -6.69 22.53 -14.53
C VAL A 264 -6.34 21.51 -15.60
N LEU A 265 -7.31 20.71 -16.06
CA LEU A 265 -7.14 19.72 -17.13
C LEU A 265 -6.64 20.35 -18.44
N GLU A 266 -7.31 21.42 -18.91
CA GLU A 266 -6.92 22.15 -20.13
C GLU A 266 -5.53 22.79 -19.99
N ASN A 267 -5.18 23.23 -18.79
CA ASN A 267 -3.89 23.86 -18.51
C ASN A 267 -2.76 22.83 -18.36
N MET A 268 -3.04 21.66 -17.80
CA MET A 268 -2.11 20.52 -17.74
C MET A 268 -1.80 20.03 -19.16
N ASP A 269 -2.80 19.87 -20.03
CA ASP A 269 -2.59 19.51 -21.44
C ASP A 269 -1.67 20.50 -22.17
N ALA A 270 -1.88 21.80 -21.97
CA ALA A 270 -1.02 22.83 -22.55
C ALA A 270 0.44 22.74 -22.06
N GLN A 271 0.65 22.47 -20.78
CA GLN A 271 1.99 22.33 -20.19
C GLN A 271 2.70 21.05 -20.68
N LEU A 272 1.99 19.91 -20.75
CA LEU A 272 2.50 18.66 -21.31
C LEU A 272 2.86 18.79 -22.80
N GLY A 273 2.12 19.63 -23.54
CA GLY A 273 2.37 19.93 -24.94
C GLY A 273 3.80 20.35 -25.23
N ARG A 274 4.48 21.04 -24.30
CA ARG A 274 5.89 21.45 -24.46
C ARG A 274 6.83 20.25 -24.61
N LEU A 275 6.61 19.19 -23.82
CA LEU A 275 7.37 17.95 -23.93
C LEU A 275 7.05 17.21 -25.23
N PHE A 276 5.76 17.07 -25.54
CA PHE A 276 5.33 16.37 -26.75
C PHE A 276 5.86 17.05 -28.02
N GLU A 277 5.79 18.37 -28.11
CA GLU A 277 6.36 19.15 -29.20
C GLU A 277 7.88 19.00 -29.27
N ARG A 278 8.59 19.00 -28.13
CA ARG A 278 10.05 18.81 -28.09
C ARG A 278 10.49 17.47 -28.69
N ILE A 279 9.74 16.40 -28.40
CA ILE A 279 9.99 15.05 -28.94
C ILE A 279 9.59 15.02 -30.41
N ASN A 280 8.41 15.55 -30.73
CA ASN A 280 7.83 15.51 -32.06
C ASN A 280 8.68 16.26 -33.11
N ASN A 281 9.23 17.42 -32.74
CA ASN A 281 10.01 18.28 -33.62
C ASN A 281 11.45 17.79 -33.85
N ASP A 282 11.83 16.67 -33.24
CA ASP A 282 13.16 16.09 -33.36
C ASP A 282 13.07 14.67 -33.90
N ARG A 283 13.46 14.48 -35.15
CA ARG A 283 13.28 13.22 -35.88
C ARG A 283 13.86 12.01 -35.14
N GLN A 284 15.03 12.16 -34.51
CA GLN A 284 15.65 11.06 -33.77
C GLN A 284 14.84 10.68 -32.52
N LEU A 285 14.23 11.65 -31.86
CA LEU A 285 13.36 11.39 -30.71
C LEU A 285 12.00 10.85 -31.17
N ARG A 286 11.36 11.49 -32.15
CA ARG A 286 10.06 11.09 -32.70
C ARG A 286 10.06 9.65 -33.21
N ASP A 287 11.10 9.24 -33.93
CA ASP A 287 11.16 7.92 -34.56
C ASP A 287 11.55 6.81 -33.55
N ASN A 288 12.07 7.16 -32.37
CA ASN A 288 12.64 6.20 -31.41
C ASN A 288 12.12 6.37 -29.96
N THR A 289 10.99 7.04 -29.74
CA THR A 289 10.42 7.23 -28.39
C THR A 289 9.00 6.68 -28.31
N LEU A 290 8.76 5.80 -27.33
CA LEU A 290 7.42 5.34 -26.98
C LEU A 290 6.88 6.20 -25.82
N VAL A 291 5.74 6.84 -26.02
CA VAL A 291 4.98 7.58 -25.01
C VAL A 291 3.73 6.77 -24.65
N ILE A 292 3.55 6.49 -23.36
CA ILE A 292 2.39 5.82 -22.79
C ILE A 292 1.73 6.80 -21.84
N LEU A 293 0.48 7.20 -22.13
CA LEU A 293 -0.28 8.14 -21.31
C LEU A 293 -1.53 7.46 -20.75
N CYS A 294 -1.68 7.47 -19.44
CA CYS A 294 -2.88 6.99 -18.76
C CYS A 294 -3.14 7.72 -17.43
N SER A 295 -4.27 7.41 -16.80
CA SER A 295 -4.60 7.84 -15.43
C SER A 295 -4.28 6.75 -14.41
N ASP A 296 -3.94 7.11 -13.17
CA ASP A 296 -3.67 6.15 -12.09
C ASP A 296 -4.93 5.54 -11.46
N ASN A 297 -6.08 6.21 -11.53
CA ASN A 297 -7.39 5.71 -11.12
C ASN A 297 -8.54 6.51 -11.74
N GLY A 298 -9.77 6.09 -11.45
CA GLY A 298 -10.98 6.83 -11.79
C GLY A 298 -11.06 8.22 -11.15
N PRO A 299 -12.06 9.03 -11.57
CA PRO A 299 -12.13 10.43 -11.18
C PRO A 299 -12.61 10.63 -9.75
N GLU A 300 -12.18 11.74 -9.15
CA GLU A 300 -12.80 12.27 -7.93
C GLU A 300 -14.25 12.70 -8.19
N SER A 301 -15.17 12.32 -7.29
CA SER A 301 -16.59 12.66 -7.40
C SER A 301 -16.84 14.16 -7.52
N GLY A 302 -17.64 14.58 -8.51
CA GLY A 302 -17.97 15.97 -8.79
C GLY A 302 -16.86 16.79 -9.47
N ALA A 303 -15.70 16.20 -9.76
CA ALA A 303 -14.60 16.83 -10.50
C ALA A 303 -14.48 16.26 -11.92
N GLY A 304 -14.01 15.02 -12.06
CA GLY A 304 -13.88 14.32 -13.35
C GLY A 304 -15.12 13.51 -13.73
N ARG A 305 -15.07 12.84 -14.89
CA ARG A 305 -16.13 11.94 -15.39
C ARG A 305 -15.58 10.60 -15.86
N ALA A 306 -16.25 9.53 -15.43
CA ALA A 306 -16.01 8.17 -15.93
C ALA A 306 -16.79 7.87 -17.22
N GLY A 307 -17.62 8.81 -17.69
CA GLY A 307 -18.44 8.66 -18.89
C GLY A 307 -19.56 7.63 -18.67
N PRO A 308 -19.69 6.61 -19.53
CA PRO A 308 -20.72 5.58 -19.39
C PRO A 308 -20.40 4.55 -18.28
N LEU A 309 -19.21 4.62 -17.69
CA LEU A 309 -18.74 3.65 -16.70
C LEU A 309 -19.25 4.02 -15.30
N ARG A 310 -19.60 3.01 -14.50
CA ARG A 310 -20.12 3.20 -13.13
C ARG A 310 -18.99 3.40 -12.12
N GLY A 311 -19.22 4.26 -11.13
CA GLY A 311 -18.30 4.53 -10.04
C GLY A 311 -17.15 5.47 -10.40
N GLY A 312 -16.21 5.62 -9.48
CA GLY A 312 -15.06 6.53 -9.59
C GLY A 312 -13.98 6.19 -8.56
N LYS A 313 -13.13 7.15 -8.20
CA LYS A 313 -12.04 6.97 -7.24
C LYS A 313 -12.50 6.24 -5.98
N GLY A 314 -11.75 5.21 -5.60
CA GLY A 314 -12.01 4.35 -4.43
C GLY A 314 -13.01 3.21 -4.66
N GLN A 315 -13.65 3.11 -5.83
CA GLN A 315 -14.67 2.09 -6.14
C GLN A 315 -14.14 1.05 -7.13
N LEU A 316 -14.55 -0.22 -6.99
CA LEU A 316 -14.13 -1.31 -7.90
C LEU A 316 -14.96 -1.44 -9.19
N TYR A 317 -15.99 -0.60 -9.34
CA TYR A 317 -16.74 -0.47 -10.59
C TYR A 317 -15.84 0.11 -11.70
N GLU A 318 -16.23 -0.07 -12.97
CA GLU A 318 -15.42 0.24 -14.16
C GLU A 318 -14.86 1.65 -14.12
N GLY A 319 -15.65 2.62 -13.69
CA GLY A 319 -15.25 4.03 -13.62
C GLY A 319 -14.15 4.32 -12.59
N GLY A 320 -13.89 3.41 -11.64
CA GLY A 320 -12.80 3.53 -10.66
C GLY A 320 -11.48 2.87 -11.07
N ILE A 321 -11.54 1.82 -11.90
CA ILE A 321 -10.37 0.97 -12.25
C ILE A 321 -10.04 0.91 -13.74
N ARG A 322 -10.92 1.39 -14.62
CA ARG A 322 -10.67 1.48 -16.07
C ARG A 322 -10.17 2.87 -16.41
N SER A 323 -8.97 2.92 -16.98
CA SER A 323 -8.23 4.15 -17.24
C SER A 323 -8.14 4.39 -18.75
N PRO A 324 -8.20 5.66 -19.21
CA PRO A 324 -7.94 5.96 -20.61
C PRO A 324 -6.46 5.67 -20.90
N LEU A 325 -6.15 5.06 -22.04
CA LEU A 325 -4.79 4.79 -22.46
C LEU A 325 -4.57 5.31 -23.89
N VAL A 326 -3.55 6.15 -24.05
CA VAL A 326 -3.03 6.61 -25.34
C VAL A 326 -1.58 6.14 -25.45
N VAL A 327 -1.25 5.40 -26.51
CA VAL A 327 0.11 4.98 -26.83
C VAL A 327 0.55 5.68 -28.10
N TRP A 328 1.66 6.40 -28.06
CA TRP A 328 2.20 7.14 -29.20
C TRP A 328 3.67 6.79 -29.40
N GLY A 329 4.08 6.62 -30.65
CA GLY A 329 5.47 6.33 -31.01
C GLY A 329 5.57 6.02 -32.50
N PRO A 330 5.45 7.02 -33.39
CA PRO A 330 5.22 6.80 -34.82
C PRO A 330 6.24 5.90 -35.52
N GLY A 331 7.52 5.92 -35.09
CA GLY A 331 8.55 5.01 -35.62
C GLY A 331 8.55 3.60 -35.02
N LEU A 332 7.78 3.35 -33.96
CA LEU A 332 7.70 2.08 -33.24
C LEU A 332 6.36 1.34 -33.44
N LEU A 333 5.28 2.09 -33.65
CA LEU A 333 3.94 1.56 -33.88
C LEU A 333 3.82 0.93 -35.27
N ALA A 334 2.94 -0.07 -35.41
CA ALA A 334 2.52 -0.55 -36.71
C ALA A 334 1.79 0.58 -37.46
N SER A 335 2.21 0.89 -38.69
CA SER A 335 1.61 1.98 -39.48
C SER A 335 0.11 1.82 -39.72
N SER A 336 -0.39 0.58 -39.76
CA SER A 336 -1.81 0.26 -39.88
C SER A 336 -2.65 0.58 -38.63
N ALA A 337 -2.01 0.83 -37.49
CA ALA A 337 -2.66 1.12 -36.22
C ALA A 337 -2.63 2.60 -35.84
N ALA A 338 -1.82 3.43 -36.51
CA ALA A 338 -1.70 4.86 -36.23
C ALA A 338 -3.04 5.59 -36.41
N GLY A 339 -3.39 6.44 -35.45
CA GLY A 339 -4.70 7.09 -35.34
C GLY A 339 -5.85 6.14 -35.00
N GLY A 340 -5.54 4.89 -34.65
CA GLY A 340 -6.50 3.83 -34.41
C GLY A 340 -7.09 3.84 -33.00
N ARG A 341 -8.22 3.15 -32.86
CA ARG A 341 -8.88 2.91 -31.58
C ARG A 341 -9.11 1.42 -31.39
N ASP A 342 -8.48 0.86 -30.38
CA ASP A 342 -8.68 -0.51 -29.94
C ASP A 342 -9.73 -0.54 -28.82
N LYS A 343 -10.88 -1.12 -29.14
CA LYS A 343 -12.01 -1.28 -28.21
C LYS A 343 -12.07 -2.66 -27.58
N GLU A 344 -11.28 -3.60 -28.07
CA GLU A 344 -11.45 -5.04 -27.81
C GLU A 344 -10.36 -5.59 -26.90
N SER A 345 -9.12 -5.20 -27.14
CA SER A 345 -7.96 -5.69 -26.40
C SER A 345 -8.02 -5.23 -24.94
N VAL A 346 -7.99 -6.19 -24.02
CA VAL A 346 -7.93 -5.94 -22.57
C VAL A 346 -6.46 -5.95 -22.12
N LEU A 347 -6.04 -4.88 -21.46
CA LEU A 347 -4.70 -4.70 -20.89
C LEU A 347 -4.81 -4.23 -19.44
N ALA A 348 -3.77 -4.43 -18.63
CA ALA A 348 -3.65 -3.77 -17.33
C ALA A 348 -2.30 -3.11 -17.11
N ALA A 349 -2.24 -2.20 -16.14
CA ALA A 349 -1.04 -1.48 -15.73
C ALA A 349 0.14 -2.40 -15.41
N ILE A 350 -0.09 -3.54 -14.73
CA ILE A 350 0.96 -4.54 -14.47
C ILE A 350 1.60 -5.13 -15.73
N ASP A 351 0.95 -5.06 -16.90
CA ASP A 351 1.48 -5.58 -18.17
C ASP A 351 2.54 -4.65 -18.77
N LEU A 352 2.57 -3.39 -18.35
CA LEU A 352 3.51 -2.40 -18.89
C LEU A 352 4.96 -2.82 -18.58
N ALA A 353 5.24 -3.25 -17.35
CA ALA A 353 6.59 -3.65 -16.95
C ALA A 353 7.18 -4.77 -17.84
N PRO A 354 6.57 -5.97 -17.97
CA PRO A 354 7.13 -7.02 -18.82
C PRO A 354 7.18 -6.64 -20.31
N SER A 355 6.20 -5.85 -20.80
CA SER A 355 6.18 -5.37 -22.19
C SER A 355 7.33 -4.41 -22.48
N LEU A 356 7.62 -3.50 -21.55
CA LEU A 356 8.70 -2.52 -21.68
C LEU A 356 10.08 -3.17 -21.49
N LEU A 357 10.20 -4.22 -20.69
CA LEU A 357 11.43 -5.02 -20.63
C LEU A 357 11.71 -5.70 -21.97
N ARG A 358 10.69 -6.29 -22.62
CA ARG A 358 10.83 -6.84 -23.98
C ARG A 358 11.24 -5.77 -24.98
N LEU A 359 10.59 -4.59 -24.94
CA LEU A 359 10.89 -3.48 -25.85
C LEU A 359 12.34 -3.00 -25.75
N THR A 360 12.85 -2.91 -24.53
CA THR A 360 14.18 -2.33 -24.24
C THR A 360 15.31 -3.36 -24.22
N GLY A 361 14.97 -4.65 -24.26
CA GLY A 361 15.90 -5.76 -24.05
C GLY A 361 16.44 -5.86 -22.62
N ALA A 362 15.85 -5.12 -21.68
CA ALA A 362 16.19 -5.20 -20.27
C ALA A 362 15.68 -6.52 -19.65
N ARG A 363 16.30 -6.94 -18.55
CA ARG A 363 15.94 -8.18 -17.85
C ARG A 363 15.20 -7.88 -16.57
N TRP A 364 14.29 -8.76 -16.19
CA TRP A 364 13.62 -8.69 -14.90
C TRP A 364 14.64 -8.85 -13.76
N SER A 365 14.68 -7.88 -12.85
CA SER A 365 15.64 -7.82 -11.74
C SER A 365 15.06 -8.22 -10.38
N GLY A 366 13.81 -8.70 -10.32
CA GLY A 366 13.13 -9.05 -9.07
C GLY A 366 13.14 -10.54 -8.73
N ALA A 367 13.18 -10.85 -7.42
CA ALA A 367 13.02 -12.22 -6.91
C ALA A 367 11.58 -12.74 -7.01
N ILE A 368 10.59 -11.84 -7.08
CA ILE A 368 9.18 -12.19 -7.24
C ILE A 368 8.84 -12.26 -8.73
N PRO A 369 8.13 -13.31 -9.21
CA PRO A 369 7.63 -13.35 -10.57
C PRO A 369 6.70 -12.17 -10.89
N CYS A 370 6.78 -11.66 -12.12
CA CYS A 370 5.85 -10.65 -12.62
C CYS A 370 4.42 -11.22 -12.68
N ASP A 371 3.43 -10.47 -12.18
CA ASP A 371 2.02 -10.83 -12.33
C ASP A 371 1.47 -10.43 -13.70
N GLY A 372 2.07 -9.39 -14.32
CA GLY A 372 1.74 -8.90 -15.64
C GLY A 372 2.01 -9.91 -16.76
N GLU A 373 1.32 -9.71 -17.89
CA GLU A 373 1.56 -10.42 -19.13
C GLU A 373 2.30 -9.53 -20.11
N GLU A 374 3.14 -10.13 -20.94
CA GLU A 374 3.86 -9.41 -22.00
C GLU A 374 2.88 -9.10 -23.14
N MET A 375 2.61 -7.82 -23.37
CA MET A 375 1.57 -7.29 -24.26
C MET A 375 2.11 -6.30 -25.29
N LEU A 376 3.42 -6.29 -25.56
CA LEU A 376 4.09 -5.31 -26.41
C LEU A 376 3.53 -5.28 -27.83
N ASP A 377 3.27 -6.44 -28.44
CA ASP A 377 2.74 -6.47 -29.80
C ASP A 377 1.36 -5.82 -29.88
N THR A 378 0.54 -5.96 -28.82
CA THR A 378 -0.75 -5.26 -28.73
C THR A 378 -0.54 -3.76 -28.52
N LEU A 379 0.33 -3.35 -27.60
CA LEU A 379 0.65 -1.94 -27.35
C LEU A 379 1.20 -1.22 -28.61
N LEU A 380 1.97 -1.92 -29.44
CA LEU A 380 2.51 -1.40 -30.69
C LEU A 380 1.56 -1.54 -31.89
N GLY A 381 0.34 -2.06 -31.69
CA GLY A 381 -0.64 -2.27 -32.75
C GLY A 381 -0.27 -3.35 -33.78
N LYS A 382 0.71 -4.20 -33.46
CA LYS A 382 1.15 -5.35 -34.27
C LYS A 382 0.25 -6.57 -34.09
N ALA A 383 -0.55 -6.60 -33.03
CA ALA A 383 -1.55 -7.61 -32.76
C ALA A 383 -2.79 -6.99 -32.10
N ARG A 384 -3.94 -7.66 -32.23
CA ARG A 384 -5.15 -7.39 -31.44
C ARG A 384 -5.41 -8.56 -30.51
N ARG A 385 -4.66 -8.61 -29.42
CA ARG A 385 -4.74 -9.69 -28.42
C ARG A 385 -5.02 -9.08 -27.07
N SER A 386 -5.98 -9.66 -26.37
CA SER A 386 -6.20 -9.42 -24.94
C SER A 386 -5.23 -10.25 -24.11
N ARG A 387 -4.94 -9.74 -22.93
CA ARG A 387 -4.33 -10.54 -21.87
C ARG A 387 -5.14 -11.81 -21.60
N SER A 388 -4.49 -12.91 -21.23
CA SER A 388 -5.19 -14.20 -21.05
C SER A 388 -5.61 -14.45 -19.59
N LYS A 389 -4.83 -13.93 -18.63
CA LYS A 389 -5.10 -14.09 -17.20
C LYS A 389 -6.17 -13.10 -16.72
N PRO A 390 -6.99 -13.48 -15.73
CA PRO A 390 -7.92 -12.54 -15.10
C PRO A 390 -7.19 -11.37 -14.43
N ILE A 391 -7.86 -10.22 -14.35
CA ILE A 391 -7.39 -9.08 -13.55
C ILE A 391 -8.20 -9.06 -12.26
N PHE A 392 -7.52 -9.18 -11.13
CA PHE A 392 -8.14 -9.16 -9.82
C PHE A 392 -7.91 -7.82 -9.10
N PHE A 393 -8.84 -7.46 -8.24
CA PHE A 393 -8.82 -6.22 -7.49
C PHE A 393 -9.30 -6.44 -6.05
N SER A 394 -8.75 -5.65 -5.13
CA SER A 394 -9.28 -5.51 -3.78
C SER A 394 -9.56 -4.03 -3.50
N ARG A 395 -10.65 -3.76 -2.82
CA ARG A 395 -11.06 -2.43 -2.40
C ARG A 395 -10.06 -1.89 -1.37
N PRO A 396 -9.75 -0.58 -1.38
CA PRO A 396 -9.00 0.03 -0.29
C PRO A 396 -9.71 -0.20 1.05
N PRO A 397 -9.02 -0.64 2.12
CA PRO A 397 -9.65 -1.08 3.37
C PRO A 397 -10.56 -0.01 3.98
N ASP A 398 -10.18 1.26 3.86
CA ASP A 398 -10.86 2.45 4.39
C ASP A 398 -11.96 3.03 3.48
N ARG A 399 -12.49 2.23 2.54
CA ARG A 399 -13.48 2.66 1.53
C ARG A 399 -14.74 1.81 1.47
N LYS A 400 -15.14 1.15 2.58
CA LYS A 400 -16.33 0.26 2.58
C LYS A 400 -17.62 1.04 2.36
N GLN A 401 -17.67 2.28 2.82
CA GLN A 401 -18.80 3.19 2.61
C GLN A 401 -18.34 4.37 1.75
N ILE A 402 -18.99 4.59 0.61
CA ILE A 402 -18.77 5.76 -0.26
C ILE A 402 -20.14 6.29 -0.65
N GLU A 403 -20.38 7.59 -0.42
CA GLU A 403 -21.64 8.27 -0.78
C GLU A 403 -22.90 7.54 -0.26
N GLY A 404 -22.81 6.95 0.94
CA GLY A 404 -23.90 6.21 1.57
C GLY A 404 -24.11 4.79 1.05
N ALA A 405 -23.34 4.35 0.05
CA ALA A 405 -23.40 3.00 -0.50
C ALA A 405 -22.29 2.10 0.04
N THR A 406 -22.65 0.83 0.32
CA THR A 406 -21.71 -0.20 0.78
C THR A 406 -21.01 -0.86 -0.40
N MET A 407 -19.71 -0.58 -0.56
CA MET A 407 -18.88 -1.04 -1.66
C MET A 407 -18.57 -2.55 -1.58
N PRO A 408 -18.43 -3.25 -2.73
CA PRO A 408 -17.90 -4.61 -2.77
C PRO A 408 -16.42 -4.62 -2.40
N ASP A 409 -15.95 -5.71 -1.80
CA ASP A 409 -14.57 -5.82 -1.30
C ASP A 409 -13.58 -6.29 -2.36
N LEU A 410 -14.05 -7.12 -3.29
CA LEU A 410 -13.24 -7.79 -4.28
C LEU A 410 -13.89 -7.68 -5.67
N ALA A 411 -13.07 -7.65 -6.72
CA ALA A 411 -13.55 -7.74 -8.09
C ALA A 411 -12.60 -8.54 -9.00
N VAL A 412 -13.13 -9.18 -10.03
CA VAL A 412 -12.37 -9.85 -11.09
C VAL A 412 -12.93 -9.51 -12.46
N ARG A 413 -12.03 -9.21 -13.42
CA ARG A 413 -12.32 -9.11 -14.85
C ARG A 413 -11.73 -10.31 -15.58
N GLN A 414 -12.55 -11.06 -16.31
CA GLN A 414 -12.09 -12.18 -17.16
C GLN A 414 -12.94 -12.29 -18.43
N GLY A 415 -12.31 -12.13 -19.59
CA GLY A 415 -13.02 -12.11 -20.87
C GLY A 415 -14.08 -11.00 -20.89
N ARG A 416 -15.33 -11.35 -21.24
CA ARG A 416 -16.47 -10.42 -21.19
C ARG A 416 -17.04 -10.19 -19.79
N TRP A 417 -16.71 -11.06 -18.84
CA TRP A 417 -17.32 -11.08 -17.52
C TRP A 417 -16.56 -10.23 -16.52
N LYS A 418 -17.32 -9.56 -15.65
CA LYS A 418 -16.80 -8.94 -14.43
C LYS A 418 -17.66 -9.37 -13.25
N LEU A 419 -17.01 -9.79 -12.17
CA LEU A 419 -17.67 -10.15 -10.93
C LEU A 419 -17.16 -9.24 -9.80
N LEU A 420 -18.07 -8.80 -8.93
CA LEU A 420 -17.77 -8.19 -7.63
C LEU A 420 -18.39 -9.01 -6.49
N CYS A 421 -17.74 -9.06 -5.33
CA CYS A 421 -18.27 -9.71 -4.13
C CYS A 421 -17.62 -9.17 -2.84
N ASP A 422 -18.12 -9.57 -1.69
CA ASP A 422 -17.46 -9.33 -0.40
C ASP A 422 -16.35 -10.37 -0.11
N TYR A 423 -15.57 -10.13 0.93
CA TYR A 423 -14.44 -11.00 1.31
C TYR A 423 -14.85 -12.45 1.62
N ASP A 424 -16.11 -12.69 2.01
CA ASP A 424 -16.68 -14.01 2.23
C ASP A 424 -17.29 -14.64 0.96
N GLY A 425 -17.24 -13.94 -0.17
CA GLY A 425 -17.84 -14.35 -1.43
C GLY A 425 -19.34 -14.09 -1.56
N SER A 426 -19.95 -13.40 -0.59
CA SER A 426 -21.35 -12.96 -0.63
C SER A 426 -21.54 -11.69 -1.47
N ARG A 427 -22.79 -11.23 -1.60
CA ARG A 427 -23.20 -10.06 -2.40
C ARG A 427 -22.61 -10.06 -3.82
N ARG A 428 -22.76 -11.18 -4.53
CA ARG A 428 -22.23 -11.35 -5.88
C ARG A 428 -22.95 -10.45 -6.87
N GLU A 429 -22.19 -9.67 -7.61
CA GLU A 429 -22.63 -8.90 -8.76
C GLU A 429 -21.87 -9.38 -9.99
N LEU A 430 -22.57 -9.86 -11.01
CA LEU A 430 -21.96 -10.34 -12.25
C LEU A 430 -22.45 -9.49 -13.41
N TYR A 431 -21.52 -8.99 -14.22
CA TYR A 431 -21.80 -8.13 -15.36
C TYR A 431 -21.14 -8.66 -16.63
N ASP A 432 -21.82 -8.47 -17.74
CA ASP A 432 -21.31 -8.71 -19.08
C ASP A 432 -20.90 -7.37 -19.72
N LEU A 433 -19.61 -7.05 -19.65
CA LEU A 433 -19.09 -5.75 -20.06
C LEU A 433 -19.09 -5.52 -21.57
N SER A 434 -19.36 -6.57 -22.38
CA SER A 434 -19.51 -6.41 -23.82
C SER A 434 -20.82 -5.72 -24.20
N SER A 435 -21.86 -5.88 -23.38
CA SER A 435 -23.19 -5.29 -23.59
C SER A 435 -23.56 -4.27 -22.51
N ASP A 436 -22.96 -4.35 -21.33
CA ASP A 436 -23.26 -3.52 -20.16
C ASP A 436 -21.98 -2.96 -19.51
N PRO A 437 -21.23 -2.08 -20.20
CA PRO A 437 -20.03 -1.45 -19.64
C PRO A 437 -20.34 -0.52 -18.45
N GLY A 438 -21.60 -0.15 -18.26
CA GLY A 438 -22.07 0.66 -17.13
C GLY A 438 -22.46 -0.15 -15.90
N GLU A 439 -22.35 -1.48 -15.94
CA GLU A 439 -22.63 -2.36 -14.79
C GLU A 439 -24.03 -2.10 -14.17
N ALA A 440 -25.04 -1.95 -15.04
CA ALA A 440 -26.40 -1.61 -14.67
C ALA A 440 -27.25 -2.85 -14.34
N HIS A 441 -26.98 -4.00 -14.97
CA HIS A 441 -27.82 -5.20 -14.86
C HIS A 441 -27.04 -6.36 -14.24
N ASN A 442 -27.29 -6.64 -12.96
CA ASN A 442 -26.66 -7.76 -12.26
C ASN A 442 -27.22 -9.11 -12.76
N LEU A 443 -26.35 -9.90 -13.39
CA LEU A 443 -26.64 -11.21 -13.98
C LEU A 443 -26.32 -12.40 -13.07
N ALA A 444 -25.91 -12.17 -11.81
CA ALA A 444 -25.45 -13.24 -10.91
C ALA A 444 -26.54 -14.32 -10.66
N ALA A 445 -27.81 -13.94 -10.62
CA ALA A 445 -28.93 -14.87 -10.48
C ALA A 445 -29.22 -15.65 -11.77
N ALA A 446 -28.97 -15.05 -12.94
CA ALA A 446 -29.19 -15.68 -14.24
C ALA A 446 -28.06 -16.63 -14.65
N TYR A 447 -26.82 -16.37 -14.18
CA TYR A 447 -25.64 -17.20 -14.45
C TYR A 447 -24.92 -17.59 -13.14
N PRO A 448 -25.58 -18.36 -12.25
CA PRO A 448 -25.07 -18.63 -10.90
C PRO A 448 -23.78 -19.45 -10.91
N GLU A 449 -23.62 -20.38 -11.87
CA GLU A 449 -22.40 -21.17 -12.03
C GLU A 449 -21.21 -20.29 -12.41
N LYS A 450 -21.40 -19.36 -13.35
CA LYS A 450 -20.35 -18.42 -13.76
C LYS A 450 -19.98 -17.47 -12.64
N ALA A 451 -20.96 -17.00 -11.88
CA ALA A 451 -20.72 -16.16 -10.71
C ALA A 451 -19.93 -16.91 -9.62
N ALA A 452 -20.25 -18.18 -9.38
CA ALA A 452 -19.54 -19.02 -8.41
C ALA A 452 -18.10 -19.35 -8.86
N GLU A 453 -17.89 -19.66 -10.14
CA GLU A 453 -16.56 -19.90 -10.74
C GLU A 453 -15.63 -18.70 -10.51
N LEU A 454 -16.08 -17.51 -10.92
CA LEU A 454 -15.30 -16.28 -10.78
C LEU A 454 -15.08 -15.89 -9.31
N ALA A 455 -16.07 -16.11 -8.44
CA ALA A 455 -15.94 -15.84 -7.01
C ALA A 455 -14.89 -16.75 -6.38
N GLY A 456 -14.88 -18.04 -6.74
CA GLY A 456 -13.88 -19.00 -6.29
C GLY A 456 -12.47 -18.57 -6.68
N ALA A 457 -12.26 -18.20 -7.95
CA ALA A 457 -10.96 -17.72 -8.43
C ALA A 457 -10.52 -16.43 -7.73
N LEU A 458 -11.44 -15.48 -7.54
CA LEU A 458 -11.18 -14.19 -6.88
C LEU A 458 -10.80 -14.37 -5.40
N LEU A 459 -11.52 -15.23 -4.66
CA LEU A 459 -11.21 -15.53 -3.27
C LEU A 459 -9.88 -16.29 -3.12
N ALA A 460 -9.57 -17.19 -4.06
CA ALA A 460 -8.29 -17.89 -4.08
C ALA A 460 -7.13 -16.91 -4.34
N TRP A 461 -7.29 -16.00 -5.31
CA TRP A 461 -6.33 -14.92 -5.52
C TRP A 461 -6.17 -14.07 -4.26
N HIS A 462 -7.26 -13.63 -3.63
CA HIS A 462 -7.18 -12.77 -2.44
C HIS A 462 -6.41 -13.43 -1.30
N ARG A 463 -6.65 -14.72 -1.02
CA ARG A 463 -5.87 -15.51 -0.03
C ARG A 463 -4.41 -15.71 -0.42
N SER A 464 -4.07 -15.70 -1.70
CA SER A 464 -2.68 -15.76 -2.15
C SER A 464 -1.94 -14.42 -2.04
N MET A 465 -2.69 -13.32 -1.98
CA MET A 465 -2.15 -11.95 -1.84
C MET A 465 -1.98 -11.52 -0.39
N THR A 466 -2.62 -12.22 0.56
CA THR A 466 -2.32 -12.04 1.98
C THR A 466 -0.91 -12.55 2.24
N VAL A 467 0.05 -11.63 2.18
CA VAL A 467 1.41 -11.86 2.65
C VAL A 467 1.28 -12.32 4.11
N ALA A 468 1.79 -13.51 4.42
CA ALA A 468 2.03 -13.87 5.81
C ALA A 468 2.85 -12.73 6.39
N VAL A 469 2.26 -11.98 7.32
CA VAL A 469 2.91 -10.81 7.92
C VAL A 469 4.21 -11.33 8.52
N ALA A 470 5.34 -11.04 7.88
CA ALA A 470 6.59 -11.03 8.59
C ALA A 470 6.35 -10.08 9.77
N PRO A 471 6.55 -10.55 11.02
CA PRO A 471 6.17 -9.77 12.18
C PRO A 471 6.79 -8.36 12.07
N PRO A 472 6.05 -7.31 12.49
CA PRO A 472 6.58 -5.96 12.50
C PRO A 472 7.93 -5.98 13.23
N VAL A 473 8.96 -5.42 12.58
CA VAL A 473 10.28 -5.22 13.20
C VAL A 473 10.20 -3.92 13.98
N GLU A 474 10.18 -4.03 15.31
CA GLU A 474 10.18 -2.93 16.26
C GLU A 474 11.57 -2.26 16.29
N SER A 475 11.61 -0.95 16.08
CA SER A 475 12.85 -0.17 15.96
C SER A 475 13.43 0.29 17.30
N ASP A 476 12.69 0.13 18.40
CA ASP A 476 13.23 0.32 19.74
C ASP A 476 13.99 -0.93 20.19
N ALA A 477 15.32 -0.84 20.21
CA ALA A 477 16.23 -1.92 20.62
C ALA A 477 16.01 -2.44 22.06
N ARG A 478 15.08 -1.88 22.83
CA ARG A 478 14.71 -2.30 24.19
C ARG A 478 13.42 -3.11 24.24
N LEU A 479 12.66 -3.18 23.15
CA LEU A 479 11.51 -4.06 22.98
C LEU A 479 11.93 -5.22 22.07
N HIS A 480 12.04 -6.41 22.64
CA HIS A 480 12.60 -7.57 21.95
C HIS A 480 11.76 -7.99 20.72
N ALA A 481 12.46 -8.37 19.66
CA ALA A 481 11.95 -8.71 18.33
C ALA A 481 11.16 -10.04 18.21
N ASP A 482 10.68 -10.65 19.30
CA ASP A 482 9.93 -11.93 19.28
C ASP A 482 8.39 -11.78 19.31
N GLY A 483 7.85 -10.55 19.36
CA GLY A 483 6.47 -10.27 18.97
C GLY A 483 5.36 -11.03 19.72
N ARG A 484 5.45 -11.23 21.04
CA ARG A 484 4.33 -11.82 21.81
C ARG A 484 3.24 -10.80 22.21
N GLY A 485 2.80 -9.97 21.25
CA GLY A 485 1.80 -8.92 21.45
C GLY A 485 0.38 -9.39 21.78
N TRP A 486 0.14 -10.70 21.74
CA TRP A 486 -1.07 -11.34 22.25
C TRP A 486 -0.72 -12.81 22.54
N ARG A 487 -0.40 -13.11 23.81
CA ARG A 487 -0.06 -14.49 24.21
C ARG A 487 -1.12 -15.01 25.15
N LEU A 488 -1.92 -15.96 24.68
CA LEU A 488 -2.79 -16.80 25.50
C LEU A 488 -2.17 -18.19 25.59
N ASP A 489 -1.44 -18.45 26.68
CA ASP A 489 -0.94 -19.79 26.98
C ASP A 489 -2.05 -20.54 27.72
N ARG A 490 -2.45 -21.69 27.17
CA ARG A 490 -3.49 -22.53 27.78
C ARG A 490 -2.84 -23.67 28.54
N ALA A 491 -3.33 -23.95 29.74
CA ALA A 491 -2.91 -25.13 30.47
C ALA A 491 -3.30 -26.39 29.67
N LYS A 492 -2.42 -27.40 29.72
CA LYS A 492 -2.79 -28.73 29.25
C LYS A 492 -3.68 -29.36 30.30
N ILE A 493 -4.98 -29.44 30.02
CA ILE A 493 -5.95 -30.04 30.93
C ILE A 493 -5.71 -31.55 30.99
N THR A 494 -5.21 -32.02 32.13
CA THR A 494 -4.95 -33.44 32.39
C THR A 494 -5.98 -34.07 33.32
N ASP A 495 -6.74 -33.25 34.06
CA ASP A 495 -7.82 -33.68 34.94
C ASP A 495 -9.01 -32.73 34.74
N PRO A 496 -10.14 -33.19 34.18
CA PRO A 496 -11.29 -32.34 33.91
C PRO A 496 -11.98 -31.80 35.18
N ASN A 497 -11.68 -32.36 36.36
CA ASN A 497 -12.23 -31.89 37.63
C ASN A 497 -11.33 -30.84 38.32
N ARG A 498 -10.12 -30.62 37.81
CA ARG A 498 -9.20 -29.64 38.38
C ARG A 498 -9.72 -28.22 38.11
N PRO A 499 -9.74 -27.32 39.11
CA PRO A 499 -10.16 -25.95 38.89
C PRO A 499 -9.25 -25.25 37.86
N ARG A 500 -9.84 -24.33 37.10
CA ARG A 500 -9.16 -23.53 36.08
C ARG A 500 -9.06 -22.08 36.51
N VAL A 501 -7.90 -21.47 36.29
CA VAL A 501 -7.61 -20.08 36.64
C VAL A 501 -7.09 -19.36 35.40
N LEU A 502 -7.50 -18.12 35.21
CA LEU A 502 -6.95 -17.24 34.18
C LEU A 502 -6.15 -16.12 34.85
N LEU A 503 -4.87 -16.00 34.49
CA LEU A 503 -4.02 -14.86 34.84
C LEU A 503 -3.98 -13.88 33.67
N ILE A 504 -4.23 -12.58 33.91
CA ILE A 504 -4.24 -11.54 32.86
C ILE A 504 -3.32 -10.38 33.25
N GLY A 505 -2.51 -9.88 32.31
CA GLY A 505 -1.60 -8.78 32.63
C GLY A 505 -0.59 -8.47 31.53
N ASP A 506 0.41 -7.68 31.87
CA ASP A 506 1.43 -7.16 30.97
C ASP A 506 2.80 -7.85 31.17
N SER A 507 3.90 -7.15 30.89
CA SER A 507 5.25 -7.67 31.11
C SER A 507 5.57 -7.97 32.57
N ILE A 508 4.88 -7.35 33.54
CA ILE A 508 5.02 -7.67 34.97
C ILE A 508 4.47 -9.06 35.27
N LEU A 509 3.28 -9.39 34.74
CA LEU A 509 2.73 -10.75 34.82
C LEU A 509 3.66 -11.78 34.20
N ASN A 510 4.26 -11.47 33.05
CA ASN A 510 5.25 -12.35 32.45
C ASN A 510 6.44 -12.64 33.39
N GLY A 511 6.81 -11.68 34.25
CA GLY A 511 7.88 -11.83 35.22
C GLY A 511 7.58 -12.76 36.40
N TYR A 512 6.33 -12.82 36.88
CA TYR A 512 5.94 -13.63 38.06
C TYR A 512 5.07 -14.86 37.76
N SER A 513 4.53 -14.98 36.54
CA SER A 513 3.58 -16.04 36.16
C SER A 513 4.12 -17.46 36.34
N ARG A 514 5.40 -17.71 36.00
CA ARG A 514 6.00 -19.04 36.15
C ARG A 514 6.05 -19.51 37.60
N GLN A 515 6.37 -18.60 38.51
CA GLN A 515 6.39 -18.88 39.94
C GLN A 515 4.98 -19.14 40.49
N VAL A 516 3.96 -18.41 40.00
CA VAL A 516 2.55 -18.68 40.33
C VAL A 516 2.13 -20.07 39.84
N ILE A 517 2.42 -20.40 38.58
CA ILE A 517 2.09 -21.71 38.00
C ILE A 517 2.77 -22.83 38.80
N ALA A 518 4.04 -22.68 39.16
CA ALA A 518 4.76 -23.65 39.99
C ALA A 518 4.15 -23.78 41.40
N ALA A 519 3.75 -22.68 42.04
CA ALA A 519 3.11 -22.70 43.35
C ALA A 519 1.73 -23.40 43.34
N LEU A 520 1.06 -23.39 42.18
CA LEU A 520 -0.26 -23.97 41.93
C LEU A 520 -0.21 -25.35 41.24
N GLU A 521 1.00 -25.87 40.95
CA GLU A 521 1.19 -27.09 40.19
C GLU A 521 0.47 -28.28 40.84
N GLY A 522 -0.21 -29.08 40.01
CA GLY A 522 -1.01 -30.23 40.45
C GLY A 522 -2.33 -29.88 41.14
N LYS A 523 -2.56 -28.63 41.54
CA LYS A 523 -3.78 -28.17 42.23
C LYS A 523 -4.75 -27.45 41.30
N VAL A 524 -4.23 -26.74 40.29
CA VAL A 524 -5.01 -25.85 39.44
C VAL A 524 -4.42 -25.84 38.02
N ASP A 525 -5.29 -25.78 37.01
CA ASP A 525 -4.86 -25.56 35.62
C ASP A 525 -4.91 -24.06 35.32
N VAL A 526 -3.77 -23.48 34.96
CA VAL A 526 -3.62 -22.03 34.82
C VAL A 526 -3.44 -21.64 33.36
N ASP A 527 -4.41 -20.90 32.82
CA ASP A 527 -4.27 -20.18 31.56
C ASP A 527 -3.67 -18.80 31.84
N LEU A 528 -2.87 -18.31 30.90
CA LEU A 528 -2.11 -17.07 31.03
C LEU A 528 -2.34 -16.19 29.80
N TRP A 529 -2.90 -14.99 30.01
CA TRP A 529 -3.06 -13.98 28.97
C TRP A 529 -2.16 -12.76 29.23
N VAL A 530 -1.05 -12.70 28.49
CA VAL A 530 -0.15 -11.53 28.48
C VAL A 530 -0.48 -10.65 27.28
N ASN A 531 -0.78 -9.38 27.53
CA ASN A 531 -1.17 -8.42 26.51
C ASN A 531 -0.57 -7.00 26.75
N PRO A 532 -0.35 -6.21 25.69
CA PRO A 532 0.26 -4.88 25.78
C PRO A 532 -0.77 -3.74 25.84
N TYR A 533 -2.05 -4.05 26.00
CA TYR A 533 -3.11 -3.04 25.83
C TYR A 533 -3.31 -2.21 27.10
N HIS A 534 -3.57 -0.92 26.89
CA HIS A 534 -4.12 -0.06 27.94
C HIS A 534 -5.65 -0.21 28.04
N GLN A 535 -6.21 0.27 29.15
CA GLN A 535 -7.66 0.32 29.37
C GLN A 535 -8.34 1.06 28.21
N SER A 536 -9.26 0.36 27.55
CA SER A 536 -9.96 0.80 26.36
C SER A 536 -11.17 -0.11 26.09
N GLU A 537 -12.14 0.37 25.31
CA GLU A 537 -13.24 -0.47 24.86
C GLU A 537 -12.76 -1.65 24.00
N HIS A 538 -11.68 -1.46 23.25
CA HIS A 538 -11.09 -2.52 22.43
C HIS A 538 -10.57 -3.67 23.31
N LEU A 539 -9.82 -3.34 24.38
CA LEU A 539 -9.38 -4.33 25.36
C LEU A 539 -10.57 -5.06 25.99
N ASN A 540 -11.66 -4.36 26.32
CA ASN A 540 -12.87 -4.97 26.87
C ASN A 540 -13.55 -5.94 25.90
N ARG A 541 -13.52 -5.68 24.58
CA ARG A 541 -14.00 -6.62 23.56
C ARG A 541 -13.12 -7.86 23.48
N LEU A 542 -11.80 -7.71 23.42
CA LEU A 542 -10.86 -8.82 23.38
C LEU A 542 -10.93 -9.70 24.63
N LEU A 543 -11.09 -9.08 25.81
CA LEU A 543 -11.29 -9.80 27.06
C LEU A 543 -12.48 -10.77 26.97
N ALA A 544 -13.60 -10.34 26.37
CA ALA A 544 -14.77 -11.19 26.22
C ALA A 544 -14.47 -12.46 25.41
N GLU A 545 -13.64 -12.37 24.37
CA GLU A 545 -13.20 -13.50 23.54
C GLU A 545 -12.24 -14.43 24.29
N VAL A 546 -11.32 -13.87 25.09
CA VAL A 546 -10.38 -14.66 25.90
C VAL A 546 -11.12 -15.49 26.94
N LEU A 547 -12.13 -14.90 27.59
CA LEU A 547 -12.94 -15.57 28.60
C LEU A 547 -13.75 -16.76 28.04
N ASP A 548 -14.01 -16.79 26.72
CA ASP A 548 -14.68 -17.92 26.05
C ASP A 548 -13.82 -19.20 26.01
N ASN A 549 -12.53 -19.11 26.36
CA ASN A 549 -11.64 -20.27 26.52
C ASN A 549 -11.80 -20.97 27.89
N GLY A 550 -12.66 -20.43 28.76
CA GLY A 550 -13.04 -21.01 30.04
C GLY A 550 -13.83 -22.32 29.93
N PRO A 551 -14.40 -22.84 31.02
CA PRO A 551 -14.73 -22.10 32.24
C PRO A 551 -13.50 -21.81 33.12
N TYR A 552 -13.54 -20.70 33.85
CA TYR A 552 -12.56 -20.38 34.90
C TYR A 552 -13.27 -20.16 36.23
N GLN A 553 -12.68 -20.64 37.32
CA GLN A 553 -13.17 -20.44 38.69
C GLN A 553 -12.57 -19.19 39.33
N VAL A 554 -11.36 -18.79 38.93
CA VAL A 554 -10.74 -17.53 39.37
C VAL A 554 -10.15 -16.80 38.17
N VAL A 555 -10.38 -15.49 38.09
CA VAL A 555 -9.67 -14.58 37.20
C VAL A 555 -8.84 -13.62 38.05
N HIS A 556 -7.52 -13.74 37.95
CA HIS A 556 -6.59 -12.80 38.55
C HIS A 556 -6.04 -11.90 37.46
N PHE A 557 -6.16 -10.58 37.63
CA PHE A 557 -5.72 -9.66 36.59
C PHE A 557 -4.98 -8.45 37.12
N ASN A 558 -4.00 -8.01 36.34
CA ASN A 558 -3.36 -6.71 36.44
C ASN A 558 -3.71 -5.91 35.18
N MET A 559 -3.90 -4.61 35.35
CA MET A 559 -4.12 -3.67 34.25
C MET A 559 -2.77 -3.04 33.92
N GLY A 560 -2.19 -3.36 32.77
CA GLY A 560 -0.84 -2.91 32.42
C GLY A 560 -0.77 -1.40 32.21
N LEU A 561 -0.43 -0.65 33.25
CA LEU A 561 -0.28 0.81 33.19
C LEU A 561 1.14 1.26 32.82
N HIS A 562 2.07 0.32 32.70
CA HIS A 562 3.52 0.57 32.52
C HIS A 562 3.93 1.01 31.11
N GLY A 563 2.98 1.08 30.17
CA GLY A 563 3.18 1.66 28.84
C GLY A 563 2.48 3.00 28.65
N TRP A 564 2.03 3.67 29.71
CA TRP A 564 1.19 4.86 29.53
C TRP A 564 2.00 6.11 29.20
N GLN A 565 1.61 6.79 28.12
CA GLN A 565 2.02 8.16 27.81
C GLN A 565 0.81 9.07 28.05
N LYS A 566 1.05 10.29 28.53
CA LYS A 566 0.01 11.31 28.72
C LYS A 566 -0.88 11.43 27.49
N GLY A 567 -2.19 11.31 27.68
CA GLY A 567 -3.20 11.43 26.61
C GLY A 567 -3.64 10.10 25.96
N ARG A 568 -3.12 8.94 26.36
CA ARG A 568 -3.56 7.63 25.82
C ARG A 568 -4.95 7.19 26.29
N ILE A 569 -5.35 7.58 27.50
CA ILE A 569 -6.70 7.39 28.03
C ILE A 569 -7.23 8.80 28.28
N LYS A 570 -8.44 9.10 27.80
CA LYS A 570 -9.01 10.44 28.01
C LYS A 570 -9.35 10.64 29.47
N ASP A 571 -9.22 11.88 29.92
CA ASP A 571 -9.57 12.28 31.27
C ASP A 571 -11.02 11.86 31.58
N GLY A 572 -11.22 11.22 32.74
CA GLY A 572 -12.52 10.70 33.16
C GLY A 572 -12.94 9.35 32.56
N GLU A 573 -12.26 8.82 31.54
CA GLU A 573 -12.63 7.52 30.94
C GLU A 573 -12.04 6.31 31.70
N PHE A 574 -11.00 6.50 32.52
CA PHE A 574 -10.29 5.39 33.18
C PHE A 574 -11.18 4.54 34.09
N GLN A 575 -11.96 5.15 35.00
CA GLN A 575 -12.87 4.43 35.90
C GLN A 575 -14.01 3.72 35.15
N PRO A 576 -14.75 4.38 34.22
CA PRO A 576 -15.74 3.70 33.39
C PRO A 576 -15.18 2.49 32.64
N LEU A 577 -14.00 2.61 32.03
CA LEU A 577 -13.36 1.52 31.31
C LEU A 577 -12.96 0.37 32.23
N THR A 578 -12.45 0.69 33.42
CA THR A 578 -12.07 -0.28 34.46
C THR A 578 -13.28 -1.03 34.99
N LYS A 579 -14.40 -0.32 35.23
CA LYS A 579 -15.67 -0.91 35.64
C LYS A 579 -16.21 -1.85 34.57
N ALA A 580 -16.24 -1.40 33.32
CA ALA A 580 -16.67 -2.19 32.18
C ALA A 580 -15.81 -3.47 32.00
N TYR A 581 -14.50 -3.40 32.26
CA TYR A 581 -13.61 -4.57 32.22
C TYR A 581 -14.06 -5.65 33.22
N VAL A 582 -14.33 -5.27 34.48
CA VAL A 582 -14.82 -6.21 35.51
C VAL A 582 -16.22 -6.73 35.18
N GLU A 583 -17.10 -5.89 34.64
CA GLU A 583 -18.45 -6.28 34.22
C GLU A 583 -18.43 -7.30 33.08
N VAL A 584 -17.48 -7.19 32.13
CA VAL A 584 -17.28 -8.20 31.09
C VAL A 584 -16.95 -9.55 31.72
N ILE A 585 -16.05 -9.59 32.71
CA ILE A 585 -15.70 -10.84 33.42
C ILE A 585 -16.94 -11.41 34.12
N ARG A 586 -17.68 -10.60 34.87
CA ARG A 586 -18.89 -11.04 35.60
C ARG A 586 -19.97 -11.56 34.67
N ARG A 587 -20.17 -10.92 33.51
CA ARG A 587 -21.18 -11.32 32.54
C ARG A 587 -20.83 -12.67 31.90
N LYS A 588 -19.56 -12.87 31.54
CA LYS A 588 -19.09 -14.12 30.89
C LYS A 588 -18.93 -15.26 31.91
N LEU A 589 -18.50 -14.95 33.13
CA LEU A 589 -18.17 -15.91 34.19
C LEU A 589 -18.84 -15.51 35.51
N PRO A 590 -20.18 -15.63 35.63
CA PRO A 590 -20.93 -15.12 36.78
C PRO A 590 -20.58 -15.80 38.11
N GLN A 591 -19.98 -16.98 38.06
CA GLN A 591 -19.58 -17.76 39.24
C GLN A 591 -18.07 -17.66 39.55
N ALA A 592 -17.29 -16.98 38.71
CA ALA A 592 -15.85 -16.86 38.94
C ALA A 592 -15.56 -15.84 40.04
N LYS A 593 -14.57 -16.13 40.88
CA LYS A 593 -13.95 -15.14 41.75
C LYS A 593 -13.03 -14.25 40.91
N ILE A 594 -13.03 -12.95 41.19
CA ILE A 594 -12.22 -11.97 40.48
C ILE A 594 -11.26 -11.37 41.50
N ILE A 595 -9.98 -11.28 41.17
CA ILE A 595 -8.94 -10.66 42.00
C ILE A 595 -8.18 -9.67 41.13
N TRP A 596 -8.04 -8.43 41.60
CA TRP A 596 -7.25 -7.41 40.92
C TRP A 596 -5.89 -7.26 41.59
N ALA A 597 -4.83 -7.06 40.82
CA ALA A 597 -3.52 -6.66 41.31
C ALA A 597 -3.17 -5.25 40.84
N SER A 598 -2.77 -4.37 41.77
CA SER A 598 -2.36 -3.00 41.44
C SER A 598 -1.12 -2.98 40.55
N SER A 599 -0.92 -1.91 39.79
CA SER A 599 0.33 -1.71 39.04
C SER A 599 1.49 -1.50 40.02
N THR A 600 2.66 -2.07 39.74
CA THR A 600 3.87 -1.87 40.55
C THR A 600 4.41 -0.44 40.44
N PRO A 601 5.36 -0.01 41.28
CA PRO A 601 6.08 1.25 41.07
C PRO A 601 6.93 1.23 39.78
N VAL A 602 7.28 2.41 39.28
CA VAL A 602 8.20 2.58 38.14
C VAL A 602 9.47 3.27 38.64
N THR A 603 10.62 2.80 38.20
CA THR A 603 11.91 3.37 38.63
C THR A 603 12.52 4.22 37.52
N VAL A 604 13.38 5.17 37.85
CA VAL A 604 14.12 5.92 36.82
C VAL A 604 15.02 4.95 36.06
N LYS A 605 14.99 5.03 34.72
CA LYS A 605 15.87 4.19 33.88
C LYS A 605 17.34 4.46 34.23
N GLY A 606 18.07 3.41 34.59
CA GLY A 606 19.46 3.49 35.04
C GLY A 606 19.64 3.79 36.53
N THR A 607 18.59 4.20 37.24
CA THR A 607 18.62 4.51 38.69
C THR A 607 17.50 3.74 39.40
N PRO A 608 17.67 2.41 39.62
CA PRO A 608 16.61 1.53 40.12
C PRO A 608 16.10 1.86 41.52
N THR A 609 16.82 2.68 42.29
CA THR A 609 16.45 3.06 43.66
C THR A 609 15.58 4.31 43.74
N GLU A 610 15.30 4.97 42.60
CA GLU A 610 14.51 6.19 42.54
C GLU A 610 13.23 5.94 41.76
N LEU A 611 12.11 6.46 42.28
CA LEU A 611 10.85 6.45 41.55
C LEU A 611 10.91 7.44 40.40
N ASP A 612 10.42 7.02 39.24
CA ASP A 612 10.26 7.91 38.09
C ASP A 612 9.29 9.06 38.44
N PRO A 613 9.75 10.33 38.46
CA PRO A 613 8.96 11.45 38.96
C PRO A 613 7.84 11.86 38.00
N GLU A 614 7.90 11.46 36.73
CA GLU A 614 6.87 11.75 35.75
C GLU A 614 5.79 10.67 35.72
N ILE A 615 6.19 9.39 35.83
CA ILE A 615 5.28 8.25 35.66
C ILE A 615 4.54 7.90 36.95
N ASN A 616 5.21 7.88 38.11
CA ASN A 616 4.59 7.40 39.34
C ASN A 616 3.38 8.20 39.82
N PRO A 617 3.31 9.54 39.69
CA PRO A 617 2.09 10.27 40.06
C PRO A 617 0.84 9.74 39.34
N ILE A 618 0.99 9.31 38.08
CA ILE A 618 -0.09 8.73 37.29
C ILE A 618 -0.40 7.30 37.75
N ILE A 619 0.62 6.48 37.98
CA ILE A 619 0.44 5.10 38.47
C ILE A 619 -0.29 5.11 39.81
N ILE A 620 0.08 6.01 40.72
CA ILE A 620 -0.57 6.19 42.02
C ILE A 620 -2.03 6.58 41.82
N GLU A 621 -2.31 7.58 40.97
CA GLU A 621 -3.67 8.05 40.73
C GLU A 621 -4.55 6.97 40.09
N HIS A 622 -4.05 6.25 39.08
CA HIS A 622 -4.80 5.17 38.47
C HIS A 622 -4.99 3.97 39.41
N ASN A 623 -3.99 3.61 40.21
CA ASN A 623 -4.16 2.59 41.24
C ASN A 623 -5.25 3.01 42.25
N ARG A 624 -5.29 4.29 42.65
CA ARG A 624 -6.34 4.85 43.51
C ARG A 624 -7.72 4.73 42.85
N LEU A 625 -7.86 5.21 41.60
CA LEU A 625 -9.12 5.16 40.85
C LEU A 625 -9.61 3.72 40.60
N ALA A 626 -8.70 2.80 40.27
CA ALA A 626 -9.04 1.39 40.10
C ALA A 626 -9.42 0.73 41.43
N ALA A 627 -8.72 1.03 42.53
CA ALA A 627 -9.06 0.53 43.86
C ALA A 627 -10.45 1.00 44.30
N GLU A 628 -10.87 2.22 43.95
CA GLU A 628 -12.24 2.69 44.17
C GLU A 628 -13.27 1.84 43.43
N VAL A 629 -13.03 1.55 42.14
CA VAL A 629 -13.90 0.66 41.35
C VAL A 629 -13.91 -0.76 41.94
N MET A 630 -12.76 -1.30 42.35
CA MET A 630 -12.69 -2.64 42.95
C MET A 630 -13.45 -2.68 44.27
N LYS A 631 -13.35 -1.63 45.10
CA LYS A 631 -14.13 -1.50 46.34
C LYS A 631 -15.64 -1.40 46.06
N GLU A 632 -16.05 -0.58 45.10
CA GLU A 632 -17.45 -0.45 44.67
C GLU A 632 -18.01 -1.80 44.23
N LEU A 633 -17.24 -2.54 43.44
CA LEU A 633 -17.66 -3.81 42.88
C LEU A 633 -17.48 -4.97 43.87
N GLY A 634 -16.75 -4.83 44.97
CA GLY A 634 -16.44 -5.93 45.90
C GLY A 634 -15.41 -6.93 45.35
N VAL A 635 -14.41 -6.43 44.61
CA VAL A 635 -13.28 -7.21 44.07
C VAL A 635 -12.08 -7.10 45.02
N PRO A 636 -11.54 -8.21 45.56
CA PRO A 636 -10.31 -8.22 46.34
C PRO A 636 -9.10 -7.66 45.58
N VAL A 637 -8.18 -7.04 46.32
CA VAL A 637 -6.99 -6.37 45.76
C VAL A 637 -5.71 -6.97 46.32
N ASN A 638 -4.80 -7.38 45.43
CA ASN A 638 -3.40 -7.59 45.74
C ASN A 638 -2.63 -6.29 45.52
N ASP A 639 -2.17 -5.66 46.60
CA ASP A 639 -1.44 -4.40 46.53
C ASP A 639 0.03 -4.60 46.16
N PHE A 640 0.27 -4.88 44.88
CA PHE A 640 1.61 -5.03 44.31
C PHE A 640 2.42 -3.73 44.36
N TYR A 641 1.76 -2.58 44.26
CA TYR A 641 2.41 -1.28 44.44
C TYR A 641 3.02 -1.17 45.83
N GLY A 642 2.21 -1.34 46.87
CA GLY A 642 2.65 -1.28 48.26
C GLY A 642 3.68 -2.36 48.61
N LEU A 643 3.59 -3.53 47.98
CA LEU A 643 4.55 -4.62 48.21
C LEU A 643 5.98 -4.26 47.78
N LEU A 644 6.12 -3.44 46.73
CA LEU A 644 7.41 -3.15 46.09
C LEU A 644 7.90 -1.70 46.23
N VAL A 645 7.05 -0.74 46.61
CA VAL A 645 7.46 0.68 46.73
C VAL A 645 8.54 0.92 47.77
N SER A 646 8.65 0.07 48.79
CA SER A 646 9.70 0.09 49.80
C SER A 646 10.91 -0.81 49.47
N LYS A 647 10.92 -1.43 48.29
CA LYS A 647 11.92 -2.42 47.86
C LYS A 647 12.50 -2.10 46.47
N LEU A 648 12.74 -0.82 46.20
CA LEU A 648 13.21 -0.34 44.89
C LEU A 648 14.58 -0.92 44.51
N GLU A 649 15.39 -1.34 45.48
CA GLU A 649 16.64 -2.06 45.26
C GLU A 649 16.45 -3.38 44.47
N LEU A 650 15.24 -3.93 44.48
CA LEU A 650 14.87 -5.11 43.70
C LEU A 650 14.48 -4.79 42.25
N ALA A 651 14.52 -3.53 41.82
CA ALA A 651 14.28 -3.18 40.41
C ALA A 651 15.47 -3.58 39.52
N ARG A 652 15.20 -3.83 38.23
CA ARG A 652 16.23 -4.19 37.24
C ARG A 652 16.98 -2.98 36.68
N GLY A 653 16.48 -1.76 36.92
CA GLY A 653 17.05 -0.53 36.37
C GLY A 653 16.69 -0.28 34.91
N ASP A 654 15.82 -1.09 34.32
CA ASP A 654 15.26 -0.93 32.98
C ASP A 654 13.91 -0.16 32.99
N GLN A 655 13.69 0.63 34.04
CA GLN A 655 12.52 1.46 34.32
C GLN A 655 11.31 0.67 34.88
N PHE A 656 10.93 -0.46 34.28
CA PHE A 656 9.65 -1.12 34.59
C PHE A 656 9.75 -2.48 35.30
N HIS A 657 10.86 -3.21 35.15
CA HIS A 657 10.92 -4.60 35.57
C HIS A 657 11.68 -4.82 36.88
N TRP A 658 11.40 -5.99 37.46
CA TRP A 658 11.87 -6.38 38.78
C TRP A 658 12.81 -7.58 38.69
N ARG A 659 13.68 -7.73 39.69
CA ARG A 659 14.55 -8.89 39.82
C ARG A 659 13.74 -10.10 40.29
N PRO A 660 14.25 -11.34 40.11
CA PRO A 660 13.54 -12.56 40.48
C PRO A 660 12.99 -12.56 41.91
N GLU A 661 13.69 -11.93 42.85
CA GLU A 661 13.31 -11.81 44.26
C GLU A 661 12.01 -11.01 44.43
N ALA A 662 11.87 -9.88 43.74
CA ALA A 662 10.64 -9.10 43.75
C ALA A 662 9.50 -9.81 43.00
N TYR A 663 9.78 -10.46 41.86
CA TYR A 663 8.77 -11.27 41.19
C TYR A 663 8.29 -12.46 42.03
N LYS A 664 9.15 -13.03 42.87
CA LYS A 664 8.73 -14.03 43.85
C LYS A 664 7.72 -13.46 44.85
N LEU A 665 7.94 -12.26 45.38
CA LEU A 665 6.98 -11.60 46.28
C LEU A 665 5.61 -11.41 45.61
N LEU A 666 5.59 -10.95 44.35
CA LEU A 666 4.35 -10.80 43.59
C LEU A 666 3.65 -12.15 43.35
N ALA A 667 4.44 -13.18 43.02
CA ALA A 667 3.92 -14.52 42.76
C ALA A 667 3.31 -15.16 44.01
N ASP A 668 3.99 -15.05 45.15
CA ASP A 668 3.52 -15.61 46.42
C ASP A 668 2.17 -14.97 46.80
N ALA A 669 2.06 -13.63 46.73
CA ALA A 669 0.82 -12.91 46.98
C ALA A 669 -0.32 -13.31 46.01
N ALA A 670 -0.01 -13.47 44.71
CA ALA A 670 -0.99 -13.93 43.73
C ALA A 670 -1.46 -15.36 44.04
N ALA A 671 -0.54 -16.30 44.26
CA ALA A 671 -0.85 -17.70 44.52
C ALA A 671 -1.69 -17.86 45.81
N GLU A 672 -1.33 -17.17 46.89
CA GLU A 672 -2.09 -17.16 48.14
C GLU A 672 -3.53 -16.68 47.94
N SER A 673 -3.71 -15.55 47.24
CA SER A 673 -5.05 -15.00 46.95
C SER A 673 -5.91 -15.93 46.08
N ILE A 674 -5.29 -16.61 45.10
CA ILE A 674 -5.97 -17.58 44.22
C ILE A 674 -6.39 -18.82 45.02
N ILE A 675 -5.51 -19.35 45.88
CA ILE A 675 -5.81 -20.51 46.73
C ILE A 675 -6.97 -20.18 47.68
N ALA A 676 -6.93 -19.03 48.35
CA ALA A 676 -8.01 -18.59 49.22
C ALA A 676 -9.36 -18.48 48.48
N ALA A 677 -9.36 -17.89 47.28
CA ALA A 677 -10.56 -17.79 46.46
C ALA A 677 -11.10 -19.17 46.05
N LEU A 678 -10.23 -20.13 45.71
CA LEU A 678 -10.64 -21.50 45.40
C LEU A 678 -11.22 -22.24 46.61
N GLN A 679 -10.64 -22.04 47.80
CA GLN A 679 -11.17 -22.61 49.05
C GLN A 679 -12.55 -22.07 49.38
N GLU A 680 -12.80 -20.77 49.17
CA GLU A 680 -14.12 -20.16 49.32
C GLU A 680 -15.15 -20.70 48.32
N ILE A 681 -14.73 -21.03 47.09
CA ILE A 681 -15.62 -21.68 46.12
C ILE A 681 -15.95 -23.10 46.57
N ALA A 682 -14.97 -23.83 47.10
CA ALA A 682 -15.15 -25.20 47.57
C ALA A 682 -16.05 -25.29 48.80
N SER A 683 -16.02 -24.31 49.72
CA SER A 683 -16.86 -24.29 50.92
C SER A 683 -18.32 -23.88 50.69
N ARG A 684 -18.67 -23.42 49.48
CA ARG A 684 -20.05 -23.08 49.06
C ARG A 684 -20.76 -24.22 48.32
N LYS A 685 -20.03 -25.29 48.00
CA LYS A 685 -20.58 -26.56 47.51
C LYS A 685 -20.84 -27.48 48.68
#